data_AF-A0A9X6X224-F1
#
_entry.id   AF-A0A9X6X224-F1
#
_cell.length_a   1.000
_cell.length_b   1.000
_cell.length_c   1.000
_cell.angle_alpha   90.00
_cell.angle_beta   90.00
_cell.angle_gamma   90.00
#
_symmetry.space_group_name_H-M   'P 1'
#
loop_
_entity.id
_entity.type
_entity.pdbx_description
1 polymer ?
#
loop_
_entity_poly.entity_id
_entity_poly.type
_entity_poly.pdbx_seq_one_letter_code
_entity_poly.pdbx_strand_id
1 'polypeptide(L)'
;MADRRIGILIIPGTMGSVLKQEGKKVWPINYGSYEHYANTLTPVSKEVEPARLLITYQRLKFALQHNFPTVTEFIYDWRVNNIDHISLLKGKISSMDVDEVYIVAHSMGGIISKLCLNEYKDDPEIKKVKKLITLGTPWKGSMESVRTLLYGSRVPDKYLKFIDKESAKKVCKHFPSVYQLLPTNDFLSRLKAIDCVPYFLNDRYFDEFDDFFQGVMHEEFSENHSFDGVFNDYYKLLHQDISDDVELHEIIGVGKPTIKIICENTRKEPYVYYDEGDGTVPLLSAYSNLSERENYFAYFVNGASHNGMPYKGEILTLIKDIIHGNEFHQNDSIFNDLDSAYYKKFSGYISKIACPVDISIRDNDGNIIYGNIETIDSDEIRDLMQTDYEVDDIGSTTYVIFNDNDETSINNFNGLVIDAYDKGLTSISLEKYEDGQITERKAFKAFEIDVDLQAEFLLKGETEQSSLVLKKDGEIQKTLELDDVAIDEGQVKLPSTSIDFSGEHLKYLDEKEVYIGKDSITLHVTDIVAGDFEPKQTHILINDVEYIIEDGSLNLDADILAHGKNEIEYFTIDEYDYTEKKKKVTLYYFHNVASKVEFLFKDQFYLVHLTEDAVYSRVASAYGLQGIKPDYNFKNTEGVAGYQVVYHGIDREVEIKYVDFFGEEASFHFIIDEQIAKKIVKGSAAVSDVEKFVEKLNLEDVKYQFRIKQKVGNHKVLNDIHLNKCHALEISSETSFVQIIKNVELDVSFETSSEHISINSDIENYDFIFKVLDIDQQYVLDLELTSQFTFIIDEGPQKENREIVENFEVEYLPSSGSYKLVLALKNLKELLSGYWKPENKILGIAKLEIISVKNSASIRSMNIKIAQ
;
A
#
# COMPACT_ATOMS: atom_id res chain seq x y z
N MET A 1 -5.99 65.80 25.96
CA MET A 1 -6.04 64.73 24.95
C MET A 1 -7.13 63.79 25.40
N ALA A 2 -8.12 63.48 24.56
CA ALA A 2 -9.12 62.47 24.91
C ALA A 2 -8.38 61.13 25.03
N ASP A 3 -8.62 60.36 26.09
CA ASP A 3 -8.12 58.99 26.20
C ASP A 3 -8.60 58.21 24.97
N ARG A 4 -7.65 57.73 24.15
CA ARG A 4 -7.97 56.86 23.01
C ARG A 4 -8.56 55.56 23.56
N ARG A 5 -9.67 55.11 22.99
CA ARG A 5 -10.27 53.82 23.36
C ARG A 5 -9.42 52.70 22.77
N ILE A 6 -8.83 51.89 23.63
CA ILE A 6 -8.04 50.72 23.24
C ILE A 6 -8.91 49.46 23.35
N GLY A 7 -8.88 48.62 22.31
CA GLY A 7 -9.47 47.29 22.32
C GLY A 7 -8.40 46.21 22.24
N ILE A 8 -8.56 45.14 23.03
CA ILE A 8 -7.65 43.99 23.02
C ILE A 8 -8.34 42.81 22.33
N LEU A 9 -7.65 42.20 21.38
CA LEU A 9 -8.11 41.04 20.64
C LEU A 9 -7.24 39.83 20.95
N ILE A 10 -7.81 38.83 21.61
CA ILE A 10 -7.13 37.56 21.92
C ILE A 10 -7.32 36.59 20.77
N ILE A 11 -6.24 36.01 20.27
CA ILE A 11 -6.25 34.99 19.21
C ILE A 11 -5.54 33.73 19.71
N PRO A 12 -6.25 32.60 19.86
CA PRO A 12 -5.64 31.37 20.32
C PRO A 12 -4.77 30.72 19.24
N GLY A 13 -3.94 29.77 19.63
CA GLY A 13 -3.21 28.89 18.71
C GLY A 13 -4.06 27.74 18.18
N THR A 14 -3.42 26.84 17.44
CA THR A 14 -4.02 25.60 16.93
C THR A 14 -4.72 24.86 18.06
N MET A 15 -5.92 24.36 17.80
CA MET A 15 -6.74 23.63 18.77
C MET A 15 -7.19 24.43 20.00
N GLY A 16 -6.92 25.74 20.05
CA GLY A 16 -7.32 26.63 21.15
C GLY A 16 -8.76 27.17 21.07
N SER A 17 -9.51 26.83 20.01
CA SER A 17 -10.95 27.09 19.90
C SER A 17 -11.75 25.80 20.07
N VAL A 18 -12.79 25.83 20.91
CA VAL A 18 -13.78 24.75 21.02
C VAL A 18 -14.58 24.69 19.72
N LEU A 19 -14.67 23.51 19.12
CA LEU A 19 -15.40 23.31 17.87
C LEU A 19 -16.71 22.56 18.11
N LYS A 20 -17.75 22.92 17.35
CA LYS A 20 -19.06 22.28 17.37
C LYS A 20 -19.55 21.92 15.98
N GLN A 21 -20.35 20.87 15.90
CA GLN A 21 -21.08 20.48 14.72
C GLN A 21 -22.54 20.27 15.09
N GLU A 22 -23.45 20.93 14.38
CA GLU A 22 -24.90 20.87 14.67
C GLU A 22 -25.21 21.15 16.16
N GLY A 23 -24.50 22.13 16.74
CA GLY A 23 -24.61 22.49 18.16
C GLY A 23 -23.94 21.53 19.16
N LYS A 24 -23.46 20.36 18.73
CA LYS A 24 -22.74 19.38 19.57
C LYS A 24 -21.24 19.68 19.58
N LYS A 25 -20.61 19.64 20.75
CA LYS A 25 -19.16 19.80 20.89
C LYS A 25 -18.44 18.60 20.28
N VAL A 26 -17.58 18.86 19.29
CA VAL A 26 -16.71 17.87 18.63
C VAL A 26 -15.25 18.05 19.00
N TRP A 27 -14.87 19.21 19.55
CA TRP A 27 -13.55 19.44 20.13
C TRP A 27 -13.63 20.41 21.31
N PRO A 28 -12.93 20.15 22.44
CA PRO A 28 -12.32 18.86 22.78
C PRO A 28 -13.37 17.87 23.29
N ILE A 29 -13.14 16.58 23.05
CA ILE A 29 -13.86 15.48 23.72
C ILE A 29 -12.88 14.66 24.56
N ASN A 30 -13.36 14.07 25.65
CA ASN A 30 -12.52 13.22 26.50
C ASN A 30 -12.45 11.82 25.87
N TYR A 31 -11.25 11.26 25.72
CA TYR A 31 -11.03 9.91 25.19
C TYR A 31 -11.74 9.66 23.85
N GLY A 32 -11.52 10.57 22.89
CA GLY A 32 -12.10 10.40 21.56
C GLY A 32 -11.43 9.28 20.79
N SER A 33 -12.22 8.35 20.22
CA SER A 33 -11.70 7.34 19.31
C SER A 33 -11.40 7.93 17.94
N TYR A 34 -10.54 7.24 17.18
CA TYR A 34 -10.31 7.55 15.76
C TYR A 34 -11.62 7.69 14.99
N GLU A 35 -12.56 6.74 15.13
CA GLU A 35 -13.84 6.78 14.45
C GLU A 35 -14.67 8.02 14.79
N HIS A 36 -14.62 8.49 16.05
CA HIS A 36 -15.29 9.73 16.41
C HIS A 36 -14.69 10.90 15.63
N TYR A 37 -13.37 11.07 15.70
CA TYR A 37 -12.70 12.19 15.08
C TYR A 37 -12.74 12.15 13.55
N ALA A 38 -12.63 10.97 12.95
CA ALA A 38 -12.83 10.79 11.52
C ALA A 38 -14.27 11.15 11.10
N ASN A 39 -15.27 10.85 11.93
CA ASN A 39 -16.65 11.20 11.61
C ASN A 39 -16.97 12.67 11.88
N THR A 40 -16.31 13.34 12.83
CA THR A 40 -16.68 14.71 13.23
C THR A 40 -15.75 15.79 12.71
N LEU A 41 -14.45 15.52 12.68
CA LEU A 41 -13.41 16.48 12.30
C LEU A 41 -12.89 16.28 10.87
N THR A 42 -13.15 15.15 10.22
CA THR A 42 -12.77 14.94 8.82
C THR A 42 -13.98 14.58 7.94
N PRO A 43 -13.91 14.82 6.61
CA PRO A 43 -12.95 15.73 5.96
C PRO A 43 -13.16 17.18 6.42
N VAL A 44 -12.20 18.06 6.12
CA VAL A 44 -12.28 19.49 6.52
C VAL A 44 -13.48 20.21 5.90
N SER A 45 -13.97 19.76 4.75
CA SER A 45 -15.18 20.30 4.12
C SER A 45 -16.44 20.16 4.98
N LYS A 46 -16.39 19.35 6.04
CA LYS A 46 -17.50 19.21 6.98
C LYS A 46 -17.66 20.50 7.78
N GLU A 47 -18.86 21.08 7.73
CA GLU A 47 -19.18 22.30 8.46
C GLU A 47 -19.06 22.07 9.98
N VAL A 48 -18.18 22.87 10.58
CA VAL A 48 -17.93 22.92 12.01
C VAL A 48 -17.77 24.38 12.38
N GLU A 49 -18.41 24.78 13.47
CA GLU A 49 -18.41 26.16 13.94
C GLU A 49 -17.48 26.30 15.17
N PRO A 50 -16.60 27.32 15.20
CA PRO A 50 -15.89 27.68 16.42
C PRO A 50 -16.86 28.32 17.40
N ALA A 51 -16.88 27.84 18.65
CA ALA A 51 -17.89 28.24 19.64
C ALA A 51 -17.36 29.16 20.74
N ARG A 52 -16.15 28.90 21.26
CA ARG A 52 -15.51 29.69 22.33
C ARG A 52 -14.03 29.34 22.48
N LEU A 53 -13.29 30.16 23.23
CA LEU A 53 -11.93 29.83 23.66
C LEU A 53 -11.89 28.56 24.51
N LEU A 54 -10.82 27.78 24.33
CA LEU A 54 -10.48 26.63 25.17
C LEU A 54 -10.17 27.10 26.60
N ILE A 55 -10.36 26.20 27.56
CA ILE A 55 -10.21 26.51 29.00
C ILE A 55 -8.80 27.00 29.36
N THR A 56 -7.78 26.55 28.63
CA THR A 56 -6.37 26.95 28.81
C THR A 56 -6.13 28.45 28.64
N TYR A 57 -6.99 29.16 27.89
CA TYR A 57 -6.89 30.60 27.67
C TYR A 57 -7.72 31.43 28.66
N GLN A 58 -8.46 30.80 29.57
CA GLN A 58 -9.33 31.55 30.50
C GLN A 58 -8.52 32.47 31.42
N ARG A 59 -7.34 32.03 31.89
CA ARG A 59 -6.48 32.86 32.74
C ARG A 59 -6.02 34.13 32.03
N LEU A 60 -5.58 34.02 30.77
CA LEU A 60 -5.26 35.17 29.91
C LEU A 60 -6.46 36.10 29.76
N LYS A 61 -7.61 35.54 29.35
CA LYS A 61 -8.82 36.32 29.11
C LYS A 61 -9.25 37.09 30.36
N PHE A 62 -9.32 36.43 31.52
CA PHE A 62 -9.71 37.09 32.77
C PHE A 62 -8.68 38.12 33.23
N ALA A 63 -7.38 37.84 33.10
CA ALA A 63 -6.34 38.81 33.42
C ALA A 63 -6.48 40.08 32.58
N LEU A 64 -6.75 39.96 31.28
CA LEU A 64 -6.95 41.11 30.40
C LEU A 64 -8.28 41.82 30.69
N GLN A 65 -9.39 41.09 30.83
CA GLN A 65 -10.71 41.68 31.14
C GLN A 65 -10.75 42.43 32.47
N HIS A 66 -9.93 42.01 33.44
CA HIS A 66 -9.82 42.69 34.72
C HIS A 66 -9.10 44.05 34.62
N ASN A 67 -8.15 44.18 33.68
CA ASN A 67 -7.32 45.37 33.55
C ASN A 67 -7.78 46.33 32.44
N PHE A 68 -8.58 45.84 31.48
CA PHE A 68 -8.94 46.59 30.29
C PHE A 68 -10.44 46.51 29.99
N PRO A 69 -11.07 47.63 29.61
CA PRO A 69 -12.53 47.70 29.46
C PRO A 69 -13.04 46.95 28.22
N THR A 70 -12.24 46.88 27.16
CA THR A 70 -12.63 46.28 25.88
C THR A 70 -11.70 45.14 25.53
N VAL A 71 -12.10 43.92 25.90
CA VAL A 71 -11.37 42.68 25.56
C VAL A 71 -12.31 41.73 24.85
N THR A 72 -11.89 41.24 23.69
CA THR A 72 -12.64 40.27 22.91
C THR A 72 -11.72 39.20 22.34
N GLU A 73 -12.31 38.14 21.79
CA GLU A 73 -11.59 37.02 21.21
C GLU A 73 -11.93 36.84 19.72
N PHE A 74 -10.96 36.35 18.96
CA PHE A 74 -11.17 35.79 17.63
C PHE A 74 -11.00 34.27 17.70
N ILE A 75 -12.13 33.57 17.74
CA ILE A 75 -12.17 32.11 17.65
C ILE A 75 -12.33 31.70 16.19
N TYR A 76 -11.69 30.60 15.82
CA TYR A 76 -11.63 30.14 14.44
C TYR A 76 -11.53 28.61 14.37
N ASP A 77 -11.84 28.06 13.21
CA ASP A 77 -11.70 26.63 12.93
C ASP A 77 -10.23 26.31 12.61
N TRP A 78 -9.46 25.92 13.61
CA TRP A 78 -8.03 25.66 13.50
C TRP A 78 -7.64 24.52 12.55
N ARG A 79 -8.59 23.82 11.92
CA ARG A 79 -8.35 22.77 10.91
C ARG A 79 -8.14 23.33 9.51
N VAL A 80 -8.80 24.45 9.18
CA VAL A 80 -8.87 24.96 7.79
C VAL A 80 -7.61 25.78 7.44
N ASN A 81 -7.50 26.17 6.17
CA ASN A 81 -6.36 26.97 5.72
C ASN A 81 -6.33 28.32 6.46
N ASN A 82 -5.16 28.71 6.97
CA ASN A 82 -5.00 29.96 7.71
C ASN A 82 -5.42 31.21 6.91
N ILE A 83 -5.36 31.16 5.57
CA ILE A 83 -5.81 32.22 4.67
C ILE A 83 -7.32 32.43 4.75
N ASP A 84 -8.11 31.37 4.98
CA ASP A 84 -9.58 31.47 5.04
C ASP A 84 -10.06 32.29 6.24
N HIS A 85 -9.20 32.48 7.25
CA HIS A 85 -9.52 33.22 8.46
C HIS A 85 -9.25 34.72 8.39
N ILE A 86 -8.42 35.18 7.45
CA ILE A 86 -7.94 36.58 7.48
C ILE A 86 -9.08 37.58 7.24
N SER A 87 -10.03 37.25 6.37
CA SER A 87 -11.21 38.10 6.10
C SER A 87 -12.16 38.18 7.31
N LEU A 88 -12.32 37.07 8.04
CA LEU A 88 -13.10 37.00 9.27
C LEU A 88 -12.42 37.80 10.39
N LEU A 89 -11.09 37.70 10.50
CA LEU A 89 -10.30 38.48 11.46
C LEU A 89 -10.41 39.98 11.16
N LYS A 90 -10.30 40.39 9.89
CA LYS A 90 -10.54 41.77 9.47
C LYS A 90 -11.93 42.26 9.87
N GLY A 91 -12.97 41.46 9.61
CA GLY A 91 -14.34 41.77 10.02
C GLY A 91 -14.47 41.93 11.54
N LYS A 92 -13.78 41.08 12.31
CA LYS A 92 -13.75 41.17 13.78
C LYS A 92 -13.09 42.46 14.25
N ILE A 93 -11.94 42.84 13.70
CA ILE A 93 -11.24 44.09 14.01
C ILE A 93 -12.14 45.30 13.67
N SER A 94 -12.75 45.30 12.49
CA SER A 94 -13.64 46.37 12.03
C SER A 94 -14.90 46.54 12.91
N SER A 95 -15.36 45.45 13.54
CA SER A 95 -16.52 45.48 14.44
C SER A 95 -16.24 46.10 15.82
N MET A 96 -14.97 46.32 16.17
CA MET A 96 -14.58 46.88 17.45
C MET A 96 -14.72 48.41 17.41
N ASP A 97 -15.62 48.94 18.23
CA ASP A 97 -15.81 50.40 18.39
C ASP A 97 -14.73 51.01 19.30
N VAL A 98 -13.49 51.01 18.79
CA VAL A 98 -12.28 51.50 19.46
C VAL A 98 -11.40 52.28 18.48
N ASP A 99 -10.53 53.12 19.02
CA ASP A 99 -9.59 53.93 18.23
C ASP A 99 -8.34 53.12 17.86
N GLU A 100 -7.90 52.23 18.74
CA GLU A 100 -6.73 51.37 18.56
C GLU A 100 -7.03 49.93 18.96
N VAL A 101 -6.42 48.97 18.26
CA VAL A 101 -6.55 47.54 18.52
C VAL A 101 -5.17 46.96 18.82
N TYR A 102 -5.05 46.25 19.95
CA TYR A 102 -3.86 45.48 20.31
C TYR A 102 -4.19 44.00 20.23
N ILE A 103 -3.42 43.25 19.45
CA ILE A 103 -3.62 41.82 19.26
C ILE A 103 -2.70 41.07 20.22
N VAL A 104 -3.26 40.13 20.98
CA VAL A 104 -2.51 39.16 21.79
C VAL A 104 -2.75 37.77 21.20
N ALA A 105 -1.76 37.24 20.52
CA ALA A 105 -1.88 36.02 19.73
C ALA A 105 -0.93 34.93 20.23
N HIS A 106 -1.40 33.70 20.30
CA HIS A 106 -0.57 32.55 20.69
C HIS A 106 -0.35 31.60 19.52
N SER A 107 0.87 31.08 19.36
CA SER A 107 1.22 30.05 18.38
C SER A 107 0.71 30.41 16.98
N MET A 108 -0.05 29.53 16.31
CA MET A 108 -0.64 29.78 14.98
C MET A 108 -1.53 31.04 14.91
N GLY A 109 -2.08 31.52 16.02
CA GLY A 109 -2.80 32.80 16.06
C GLY A 109 -1.92 34.00 15.66
N GLY A 110 -0.61 33.95 15.95
CA GLY A 110 0.34 34.99 15.54
C GLY A 110 0.55 35.01 14.04
N ILE A 111 0.59 33.82 13.42
CA ILE A 111 0.63 33.65 11.96
C ILE A 111 -0.64 34.24 11.33
N ILE A 112 -1.84 33.83 11.77
CA ILE A 112 -3.11 34.37 11.24
C ILE A 112 -3.17 35.89 11.35
N SER A 113 -2.67 36.44 12.48
CA SER A 113 -2.56 37.89 12.68
C SER A 113 -1.68 38.54 11.62
N LYS A 114 -0.46 38.03 11.42
CA LYS A 114 0.49 38.53 10.42
C LYS A 114 -0.09 38.48 9.00
N LEU A 115 -0.71 37.35 8.62
CA LEU A 115 -1.34 37.18 7.30
C LEU A 115 -2.43 38.24 7.07
N CYS A 116 -3.30 38.49 8.05
CA CYS A 116 -4.36 39.49 7.97
C CYS A 116 -3.82 40.92 7.86
N LEU A 117 -2.82 41.26 8.69
CA LEU A 117 -2.20 42.60 8.66
C LEU A 117 -1.51 42.87 7.32
N ASN A 118 -0.89 41.86 6.72
CA ASN A 118 -0.19 42.00 5.44
C ASN A 118 -1.15 42.08 4.25
N GLU A 119 -2.19 41.23 4.22
CA GLU A 119 -3.19 41.24 3.14
C GLU A 119 -3.97 42.56 3.10
N TYR A 120 -4.34 43.09 4.27
CA TYR A 120 -5.20 44.27 4.40
C TYR A 120 -4.46 45.52 4.91
N LYS A 121 -3.15 45.62 4.68
CA LYS A 121 -2.30 46.72 5.19
C LYS A 121 -2.80 48.13 4.85
N ASP A 122 -3.50 48.29 3.73
CA ASP A 122 -4.03 49.57 3.27
C ASP A 122 -5.44 49.88 3.79
N ASP A 123 -6.09 48.91 4.43
CA ASP A 123 -7.45 49.06 4.95
C ASP A 123 -7.46 49.98 6.20
N PRO A 124 -8.28 51.04 6.22
CA PRO A 124 -8.34 51.97 7.36
C PRO A 124 -8.68 51.32 8.70
N GLU A 125 -9.50 50.25 8.69
CA GLU A 125 -9.88 49.54 9.91
C GLU A 125 -8.71 48.70 10.46
N ILE A 126 -7.88 48.16 9.58
CA ILE A 126 -6.67 47.41 9.96
C ILE A 126 -5.59 48.35 10.48
N LYS A 127 -5.53 49.59 9.99
CA LYS A 127 -4.61 50.63 10.51
C LYS A 127 -4.90 51.03 11.96
N LYS A 128 -6.03 50.62 12.54
CA LYS A 128 -6.30 50.71 13.99
C LYS A 128 -5.41 49.78 14.79
N VAL A 129 -4.91 48.70 14.20
CA VAL A 129 -3.99 47.79 14.89
C VAL A 129 -2.67 48.52 15.12
N LYS A 130 -2.25 48.62 16.38
CA LYS A 130 -0.99 49.32 16.77
C LYS A 130 0.03 48.41 17.44
N LYS A 131 -0.40 47.29 18.00
CA LYS A 131 0.48 46.30 18.63
C LYS A 131 0.07 44.89 18.23
N LEU A 132 1.04 44.08 17.88
CA LEU A 132 0.92 42.63 17.77
C LEU A 132 1.85 42.00 18.81
N ILE A 133 1.26 41.39 19.84
CA ILE A 133 1.95 40.68 20.91
C ILE A 133 1.78 39.19 20.65
N THR A 134 2.86 38.50 20.31
CA THR A 134 2.85 37.07 20.01
C THR A 134 3.44 36.25 21.15
N LEU A 135 2.88 35.06 21.38
CA LEU A 135 3.37 34.08 22.35
C LEU A 135 3.77 32.81 21.58
N GLY A 136 5.05 32.44 21.56
CA GLY A 136 5.54 31.19 20.97
C GLY A 136 5.13 30.96 19.51
N THR A 137 5.14 32.00 18.66
CA THR A 137 4.66 31.86 17.28
C THR A 137 5.69 31.18 16.37
N PRO A 138 5.35 30.06 15.69
CA PRO A 138 6.31 29.32 14.85
C PRO A 138 6.48 29.96 13.47
N TRP A 139 7.15 31.11 13.39
CA TRP A 139 7.28 31.87 12.13
C TRP A 139 7.89 31.08 10.98
N LYS A 140 8.74 30.09 11.28
CA LYS A 140 9.45 29.27 10.29
C LYS A 140 8.98 27.81 10.30
N GLY A 141 7.88 27.51 11.00
CA GLY A 141 7.37 26.15 11.21
C GLY A 141 8.04 25.41 12.37
N SER A 142 7.69 24.15 12.57
CA SER A 142 8.28 23.27 13.60
C SER A 142 8.27 21.80 13.17
N MET A 143 9.30 21.04 13.57
CA MET A 143 9.33 19.59 13.42
C MET A 143 8.21 18.88 14.18
N GLU A 144 7.52 19.54 15.11
CA GLU A 144 6.32 19.00 15.75
C GLU A 144 5.22 18.64 14.74
N SER A 145 5.07 19.44 13.68
CA SER A 145 4.11 19.16 12.62
C SER A 145 4.51 17.92 11.80
N VAL A 146 5.81 17.73 11.57
CA VAL A 146 6.38 16.52 10.95
C VAL A 146 6.12 15.31 11.82
N ARG A 147 6.38 15.41 13.13
CA ARG A 147 6.07 14.36 14.11
C ARG A 147 4.60 13.97 14.07
N THR A 148 3.72 14.97 14.15
CA THR A 148 2.26 14.78 14.15
C THR A 148 1.77 14.06 12.88
N LEU A 149 2.30 14.41 11.71
CA LEU A 149 1.89 13.83 10.43
C LEU A 149 2.44 12.41 10.20
N LEU A 150 3.72 12.17 10.54
CA LEU A 150 4.40 10.90 10.23
C LEU A 150 4.25 9.85 11.34
N TYR A 151 4.33 10.27 12.60
CA TYR A 151 4.36 9.37 13.75
C TYR A 151 3.16 9.55 14.69
N GLY A 152 2.39 10.62 14.51
CA GLY A 152 1.37 11.03 15.47
C GLY A 152 1.99 11.69 16.70
N SER A 153 1.20 12.53 17.36
CA SER A 153 1.52 13.13 18.65
C SER A 153 0.26 13.15 19.51
N ARG A 154 0.41 13.06 20.83
CA ARG A 154 -0.73 13.14 21.75
C ARG A 154 -1.19 14.59 21.84
N VAL A 155 -2.49 14.80 21.77
CA VAL A 155 -3.06 16.14 21.94
C VAL A 155 -4.02 16.14 23.14
N PRO A 156 -3.81 16.97 24.20
CA PRO A 156 -2.63 17.67 24.69
C PRO A 156 -1.98 16.87 25.85
N ASP A 157 -0.65 16.92 25.86
CA ASP A 157 0.22 15.89 26.42
C ASP A 157 0.05 15.46 27.88
N LYS A 158 -0.25 16.37 28.80
CA LYS A 158 0.07 16.08 30.21
C LYS A 158 -1.10 15.64 31.10
N TYR A 159 -2.32 16.10 30.87
CA TYR A 159 -3.43 15.91 31.83
C TYR A 159 -4.80 15.61 31.22
N LEU A 160 -4.99 15.78 29.91
CA LEU A 160 -6.29 15.66 29.25
C LEU A 160 -6.11 14.99 27.89
N LYS A 161 -6.07 13.64 27.82
CA LYS A 161 -5.96 12.94 26.53
C LYS A 161 -7.21 13.22 25.68
N PHE A 162 -7.13 14.18 24.75
CA PHE A 162 -8.21 14.47 23.82
C PHE A 162 -8.09 13.58 22.59
N ILE A 163 -6.94 13.58 21.91
CA ILE A 163 -6.66 12.74 20.75
C ILE A 163 -5.40 11.90 21.06
N ASP A 164 -5.50 10.58 20.85
CA ASP A 164 -4.36 9.67 20.93
C ASP A 164 -3.46 9.76 19.68
N LYS A 165 -2.22 9.25 19.80
CA LYS A 165 -1.17 9.33 18.76
C LYS A 165 -1.65 8.83 17.38
N GLU A 166 -2.26 7.64 17.34
CA GLU A 166 -2.73 7.03 16.09
C GLU A 166 -3.90 7.79 15.47
N SER A 167 -4.84 8.25 16.31
CA SER A 167 -5.93 9.11 15.84
C SER A 167 -5.41 10.44 15.29
N ALA A 168 -4.43 11.06 15.96
CA ALA A 168 -3.82 12.31 15.51
C ALA A 168 -3.13 12.13 14.15
N LYS A 169 -2.31 11.08 14.01
CA LYS A 169 -1.64 10.73 12.74
C LYS A 169 -2.63 10.63 11.59
N LYS A 170 -3.76 9.96 11.77
CA LYS A 170 -4.76 9.75 10.70
C LYS A 170 -5.63 10.99 10.42
N VAL A 171 -5.98 11.74 11.46
CA VAL A 171 -6.92 12.87 11.36
C VAL A 171 -6.21 14.13 10.87
N CYS A 172 -5.02 14.45 11.40
CA CYS A 172 -4.31 15.70 11.11
C CYS A 172 -3.83 15.82 9.65
N LYS A 173 -3.67 14.70 8.92
CA LYS A 173 -3.38 14.68 7.46
C LYS A 173 -4.48 15.33 6.62
N HIS A 174 -5.68 15.48 7.17
CA HIS A 174 -6.77 16.20 6.49
C HIS A 174 -6.72 17.71 6.73
N PHE A 175 -5.85 18.23 7.61
CA PHE A 175 -5.86 19.62 8.05
C PHE A 175 -4.79 20.45 7.34
N PRO A 176 -5.15 21.33 6.37
CA PRO A 176 -4.16 22.17 5.69
C PRO A 176 -3.37 23.07 6.66
N SER A 177 -3.96 23.47 7.81
CA SER A 177 -3.25 24.26 8.82
C SER A 177 -2.03 23.54 9.40
N VAL A 178 -2.06 22.21 9.54
CA VAL A 178 -0.93 21.43 10.06
C VAL A 178 0.22 21.42 9.07
N TYR A 179 -0.07 21.29 7.77
CA TYR A 179 0.93 21.40 6.72
C TYR A 179 1.56 22.80 6.64
N GLN A 180 0.78 23.86 6.89
CA GLN A 180 1.30 25.24 6.94
C GLN A 180 2.27 25.50 8.11
N LEU A 181 2.34 24.60 9.08
CA LEU A 181 3.28 24.64 10.20
C LEU A 181 4.54 23.79 9.97
N LEU A 182 4.68 23.16 8.80
CA LEU A 182 5.91 22.45 8.42
C LEU A 182 7.12 23.40 8.44
N PRO A 183 8.33 22.88 8.77
CA PRO A 183 9.56 23.63 8.64
C PRO A 183 9.70 24.25 7.25
N THR A 184 10.02 25.53 7.20
CA THR A 184 10.17 26.30 5.95
C THR A 184 11.59 26.22 5.40
N ASN A 185 11.82 26.71 4.17
CA ASN A 185 13.18 26.89 3.64
C ASN A 185 14.06 27.76 4.54
N ASP A 186 13.49 28.77 5.22
CA ASP A 186 14.23 29.60 6.19
C ASP A 186 14.65 28.81 7.43
N PHE A 187 13.84 27.83 7.85
CA PHE A 187 14.20 26.90 8.93
C PHE A 187 15.38 26.03 8.53
N LEU A 188 15.29 25.38 7.36
CA LEU A 188 16.34 24.49 6.86
C LEU A 188 17.64 25.23 6.55
N SER A 189 17.55 26.45 5.99
CA SER A 189 18.71 27.31 5.74
C SER A 189 19.46 27.67 7.04
N ARG A 190 18.74 27.84 8.16
CA ARG A 190 19.37 28.07 9.46
C ARG A 190 20.05 26.83 10.01
N LEU A 191 19.46 25.65 9.81
CA LEU A 191 20.10 24.39 10.17
C LEU A 191 21.35 24.12 9.32
N LYS A 192 21.33 24.48 8.03
CA LYS A 192 22.52 24.44 7.15
C LYS A 192 23.65 25.30 7.69
N ALA A 193 23.33 26.49 8.21
CA ALA A 193 24.34 27.42 8.72
C ALA A 193 25.06 26.92 9.99
N ILE A 194 24.54 25.89 10.65
CA ILE A 194 25.12 25.26 11.84
C ILE A 194 25.44 23.77 11.61
N ASP A 195 25.63 23.37 10.35
CA ASP A 195 26.01 22.02 9.92
C ASP A 195 25.11 20.89 10.48
N CYS A 196 23.83 21.17 10.71
CA CYS A 196 22.87 20.22 11.27
C CYS A 196 22.08 19.43 10.20
N VAL A 197 22.28 19.72 8.90
CA VAL A 197 21.64 19.02 7.78
C VAL A 197 22.71 18.67 6.72
N PRO A 198 22.50 17.66 5.85
CA PRO A 198 21.25 16.93 5.60
C PRO A 198 20.83 16.00 6.74
N TYR A 199 19.53 15.86 6.96
CA TYR A 199 18.96 14.84 7.85
C TYR A 199 18.42 13.66 7.04
N PHE A 200 18.36 12.47 7.64
CA PHE A 200 18.02 11.22 6.95
C PHE A 200 16.61 10.75 7.30
N LEU A 201 15.76 10.55 6.30
CA LEU A 201 14.37 10.10 6.46
C LEU A 201 13.93 9.36 5.20
N ASN A 202 13.09 8.33 5.30
CA ASN A 202 12.60 7.57 4.13
C ASN A 202 13.72 7.15 3.15
N ASP A 203 14.82 6.62 3.70
CA ASP A 203 16.03 6.18 2.99
C ASP A 203 16.76 7.27 2.16
N ARG A 204 16.52 8.55 2.46
CA ARG A 204 17.07 9.69 1.72
C ARG A 204 17.54 10.81 2.64
N TYR A 205 18.48 11.61 2.13
CA TYR A 205 18.98 12.81 2.80
C TYR A 205 18.22 14.05 2.31
N PHE A 206 17.84 14.93 3.25
CA PHE A 206 17.11 16.15 2.97
C PHE A 206 17.77 17.37 3.59
N ASP A 207 17.85 18.44 2.81
CA ASP A 207 18.37 19.73 3.24
C ASP A 207 17.57 20.92 2.64
N GLU A 208 16.60 20.66 1.77
CA GLU A 208 15.70 21.63 1.14
C GLU A 208 14.23 21.24 1.37
N PHE A 209 13.34 22.23 1.49
CA PHE A 209 11.92 21.97 1.78
C PHE A 209 11.24 21.23 0.63
N ASP A 210 11.50 21.62 -0.61
CA ASP A 210 10.85 21.04 -1.78
C ASP A 210 11.19 19.55 -1.91
N ASP A 211 12.46 19.19 -1.72
CA ASP A 211 12.91 17.80 -1.76
C ASP A 211 12.29 16.97 -0.63
N PHE A 212 12.27 17.51 0.59
CA PHE A 212 11.59 16.89 1.74
C PHE A 212 10.10 16.71 1.47
N PHE A 213 9.42 17.76 1.01
CA PHE A 213 7.99 17.73 0.75
C PHE A 213 7.65 16.70 -0.31
N GLN A 214 8.38 16.67 -1.43
CA GLN A 214 8.18 15.72 -2.52
C GLN A 214 8.52 14.27 -2.09
N GLY A 215 9.59 14.08 -1.33
CA GLY A 215 10.06 12.76 -0.92
C GLY A 215 9.31 12.12 0.25
N VAL A 216 8.60 12.92 1.06
CA VAL A 216 8.05 12.47 2.35
C VAL A 216 6.56 12.81 2.51
N MET A 217 6.15 14.03 2.12
CA MET A 217 4.80 14.54 2.44
C MET A 217 3.83 14.48 1.27
N HIS A 218 4.33 14.50 0.02
CA HIS A 218 3.53 14.76 -1.17
C HIS A 218 2.47 13.69 -1.44
N GLU A 219 2.78 12.40 -1.24
CA GLU A 219 1.86 11.30 -1.49
C GLU A 219 0.57 11.48 -0.68
N GLU A 220 0.69 11.55 0.65
CA GLU A 220 -0.46 11.72 1.55
C GLU A 220 -1.11 13.10 1.42
N PHE A 221 -0.32 14.16 1.20
CA PHE A 221 -0.83 15.51 1.02
C PHE A 221 -1.75 15.61 -0.21
N SER A 222 -1.35 15.02 -1.33
CA SER A 222 -2.05 15.14 -2.61
C SER A 222 -3.38 14.39 -2.66
N GLU A 223 -3.66 13.54 -1.67
CA GLU A 223 -4.96 12.89 -1.53
C GLU A 223 -6.07 13.88 -1.16
N ASN A 224 -5.72 14.92 -0.39
CA ASN A 224 -6.70 15.82 0.23
C ASN A 224 -6.50 17.30 -0.15
N HIS A 225 -5.30 17.67 -0.60
CA HIS A 225 -4.89 19.07 -0.76
C HIS A 225 -4.21 19.33 -2.10
N SER A 226 -4.07 20.61 -2.44
CA SER A 226 -3.22 21.06 -3.55
C SER A 226 -2.17 22.02 -3.02
N PHE A 227 -0.95 21.95 -3.56
CA PHE A 227 0.17 22.76 -3.06
C PHE A 227 -0.17 24.26 -3.18
N ASP A 228 -0.64 24.68 -4.36
CA ASP A 228 -1.04 26.06 -4.61
C ASP A 228 -2.12 26.54 -3.64
N GLY A 229 -3.11 25.68 -3.36
CA GLY A 229 -4.23 26.00 -2.47
C GLY A 229 -3.83 26.09 -1.00
N VAL A 230 -2.73 25.48 -0.57
CA VAL A 230 -2.28 25.48 0.84
C VAL A 230 -1.14 26.45 1.08
N PHE A 231 -0.16 26.54 0.18
CA PHE A 231 1.13 27.18 0.47
C PHE A 231 1.35 28.52 -0.23
N ASN A 232 0.85 28.75 -1.46
CA ASN A 232 1.29 29.90 -2.26
C ASN A 232 0.92 31.25 -1.62
N ASP A 233 -0.36 31.49 -1.35
CA ASP A 233 -0.80 32.74 -0.72
C ASP A 233 -0.33 32.84 0.74
N TYR A 234 -0.23 31.69 1.41
CA TYR A 234 0.31 31.58 2.76
C TYR A 234 1.74 32.09 2.85
N TYR A 235 2.68 31.53 2.09
CA TYR A 235 4.07 31.95 2.10
C TYR A 235 4.24 33.37 1.55
N LYS A 236 3.47 33.75 0.53
CA LYS A 236 3.48 35.11 -0.01
C LYS A 236 3.18 36.15 1.06
N LEU A 237 2.22 35.90 1.94
CA LEU A 237 1.86 36.83 3.02
C LEU A 237 2.75 36.66 4.26
N LEU A 238 3.16 35.44 4.60
CA LEU A 238 4.00 35.17 5.77
C LEU A 238 5.39 35.80 5.64
N HIS A 239 5.99 35.79 4.44
CA HIS A 239 7.31 36.38 4.19
C HIS A 239 7.30 37.91 4.03
N GLN A 240 6.13 38.55 4.02
CA GLN A 240 6.05 40.01 4.02
C GLN A 240 6.30 40.58 5.41
N ASP A 241 7.00 41.71 5.46
CA ASP A 241 7.18 42.49 6.68
C ASP A 241 5.86 43.13 7.12
N ILE A 242 5.63 43.13 8.42
CA ILE A 242 4.51 43.85 9.03
C ILE A 242 4.80 45.35 8.95
N SER A 243 3.76 46.15 8.66
CA SER A 243 3.85 47.62 8.62
C SER A 243 4.58 48.20 9.82
N ASP A 244 5.45 49.20 9.60
CA ASP A 244 6.15 49.96 10.64
C ASP A 244 5.19 50.77 11.55
N ASP A 245 3.91 50.88 11.19
CA ASP A 245 2.89 51.46 12.06
C ASP A 245 2.43 50.51 13.20
N VAL A 246 2.86 49.24 13.18
CA VAL A 246 2.48 48.20 14.16
C VAL A 246 3.69 47.74 14.94
N GLU A 247 3.71 48.02 16.25
CA GLU A 247 4.72 47.46 17.16
C GLU A 247 4.60 45.94 17.20
N LEU A 248 5.72 45.23 17.01
CA LEU A 248 5.79 43.78 17.11
C LEU A 248 6.51 43.38 18.39
N HIS A 249 5.80 42.68 19.26
CA HIS A 249 6.29 42.17 20.53
C HIS A 249 6.27 40.64 20.51
N GLU A 250 7.43 40.00 20.48
CA GLU A 250 7.55 38.53 20.48
C GLU A 250 7.90 38.04 21.88
N ILE A 251 7.04 37.19 22.46
CA ILE A 251 7.30 36.51 23.72
C ILE A 251 7.62 35.04 23.41
N ILE A 252 8.86 34.66 23.64
CA ILE A 252 9.49 33.42 23.15
C ILE A 252 9.93 32.57 24.33
N GLY A 253 9.60 31.28 24.33
CA GLY A 253 10.03 30.36 25.38
C GLY A 253 11.42 29.82 25.08
N VAL A 254 12.23 29.67 26.14
CA VAL A 254 13.61 29.16 26.06
C VAL A 254 13.92 28.28 27.26
N GLY A 255 15.02 27.51 27.20
CA GLY A 255 15.45 26.63 28.29
C GLY A 255 14.67 25.32 28.40
N LYS A 256 13.90 24.94 27.36
CA LYS A 256 13.30 23.60 27.24
C LYS A 256 13.83 22.86 26.01
N PRO A 257 14.16 21.56 26.13
CA PRO A 257 14.47 20.72 24.99
C PRO A 257 13.32 20.74 23.99
N THR A 258 13.62 21.08 22.74
CA THR A 258 12.64 21.19 21.67
C THR A 258 13.16 20.49 20.44
N ILE A 259 12.33 19.69 19.77
CA ILE A 259 12.74 18.91 18.59
C ILE A 259 13.25 19.87 17.50
N LYS A 260 14.54 19.73 17.18
CA LYS A 260 15.23 20.46 16.11
C LYS A 260 15.11 19.71 14.79
N ILE A 261 15.38 18.39 14.81
CA ILE A 261 15.39 17.51 13.64
C ILE A 261 14.84 16.14 14.04
N ILE A 262 14.17 15.49 13.09
CA ILE A 262 13.73 14.10 13.14
C ILE A 262 14.47 13.35 12.03
N CYS A 263 15.07 12.22 12.39
CA CYS A 263 15.71 11.28 11.49
C CYS A 263 15.11 9.89 11.64
N GLU A 264 15.40 8.99 10.71
CA GLU A 264 15.20 7.54 10.84
C GLU A 264 16.56 6.83 10.74
N ASN A 265 16.72 5.68 11.36
CA ASN A 265 17.84 4.78 11.03
C ASN A 265 17.46 3.90 9.82
N THR A 266 18.40 3.05 9.36
CA THR A 266 18.16 2.11 8.25
C THR A 266 17.00 1.13 8.51
N ARG A 267 16.64 0.89 9.79
CA ARG A 267 15.50 0.06 10.22
C ARG A 267 14.17 0.83 10.24
N LYS A 268 14.16 2.10 9.80
CA LYS A 268 13.02 3.03 9.87
C LYS A 268 12.58 3.36 11.30
N GLU A 269 13.46 3.17 12.27
CA GLU A 269 13.22 3.59 13.64
C GLU A 269 13.57 5.09 13.77
N PRO A 270 12.59 5.94 14.18
CA PRO A 270 12.79 7.38 14.20
C PRO A 270 13.50 7.84 15.47
N TYR A 271 14.35 8.85 15.34
CA TYR A 271 15.01 9.49 16.46
C TYR A 271 15.10 11.01 16.24
N VAL A 272 15.29 11.76 17.32
CA VAL A 272 15.31 13.22 17.30
C VAL A 272 16.58 13.81 17.88
N TYR A 273 16.92 15.00 17.39
CA TYR A 273 17.88 15.91 18.02
C TYR A 273 17.12 17.07 18.64
N TYR A 274 17.45 17.40 19.89
CA TYR A 274 16.88 18.55 20.59
C TYR A 274 17.72 19.82 20.41
N ASP A 275 17.08 20.96 20.66
CA ASP A 275 17.69 22.29 20.75
C ASP A 275 16.85 23.16 21.70
N GLU A 276 17.23 24.42 21.87
CA GLU A 276 16.55 25.40 22.70
C GLU A 276 15.17 25.80 22.13
N GLY A 277 14.17 25.88 23.00
CA GLY A 277 12.85 26.39 22.67
C GLY A 277 11.85 26.31 23.83
N ASP A 278 10.57 26.18 23.48
CA ASP A 278 9.45 26.09 24.42
C ASP A 278 8.86 24.68 24.59
N GLY A 279 9.56 23.65 24.09
CA GLY A 279 9.12 22.25 24.06
C GLY A 279 8.28 21.89 22.83
N THR A 280 7.95 22.86 21.96
CA THR A 280 7.22 22.60 20.71
C THR A 280 7.78 23.39 19.53
N VAL A 281 8.15 24.65 19.75
CA VAL A 281 8.68 25.56 18.75
C VAL A 281 10.12 25.91 19.13
N PRO A 282 11.11 25.54 18.28
CA PRO A 282 12.50 25.88 18.57
C PRO A 282 12.72 27.39 18.46
N LEU A 283 13.68 27.90 19.24
CA LEU A 283 14.04 29.32 19.31
C LEU A 283 14.33 29.89 17.91
N LEU A 284 15.02 29.13 17.06
CA LEU A 284 15.34 29.54 15.68
C LEU A 284 14.11 29.84 14.83
N SER A 285 12.98 29.19 15.13
CA SER A 285 11.70 29.39 14.45
C SER A 285 10.93 30.56 15.06
N ALA A 286 10.82 30.58 16.40
CA ALA A 286 10.04 31.57 17.12
C ALA A 286 10.64 32.99 17.10
N TYR A 287 11.97 33.10 16.99
CA TYR A 287 12.65 34.38 17.00
C TYR A 287 12.80 34.95 15.58
N SER A 288 12.15 36.08 15.29
CA SER A 288 12.26 36.74 13.98
C SER A 288 13.61 37.44 13.79
N ASN A 289 14.25 37.89 14.87
CA ASN A 289 15.54 38.61 14.86
C ASN A 289 15.53 39.86 13.95
N LEU A 290 14.49 40.69 14.08
CA LEU A 290 14.34 41.93 13.31
C LEU A 290 14.94 43.14 14.04
N SER A 291 16.17 43.02 14.54
CA SER A 291 16.80 44.04 15.40
C SER A 291 17.02 45.40 14.72
N GLU A 292 17.01 45.45 13.39
CA GLU A 292 17.08 46.70 12.61
C GLU A 292 15.75 47.47 12.57
N ARG A 293 14.64 46.84 12.99
CA ARG A 293 13.31 47.45 13.01
C ARG A 293 13.07 48.20 14.33
N GLU A 294 12.87 49.53 14.26
CA GLU A 294 12.76 50.39 15.45
C GLU A 294 11.64 50.00 16.44
N ASN A 295 10.55 49.41 15.94
CA ASN A 295 9.37 49.03 16.74
C ASN A 295 9.24 47.50 16.92
N TYR A 296 10.36 46.79 16.92
CA TYR A 296 10.45 45.37 17.22
C TYR A 296 11.01 45.12 18.62
N PHE A 297 10.34 44.26 19.39
CA PHE A 297 10.74 43.87 20.73
C PHE A 297 10.64 42.35 20.88
N ALA A 298 11.71 41.73 21.38
CA ALA A 298 11.72 40.31 21.71
C ALA A 298 11.92 40.12 23.21
N TYR A 299 11.17 39.18 23.79
CA TYR A 299 11.20 38.82 25.19
C TYR A 299 11.36 37.30 25.30
N PHE A 300 12.38 36.85 26.00
CA PHE A 300 12.69 35.44 26.20
C PHE A 300 12.27 35.03 27.61
N VAL A 301 11.58 33.90 27.72
CA VAL A 301 10.97 33.41 28.96
C VAL A 301 11.56 32.05 29.32
N ASN A 302 12.34 31.99 30.39
CA ASN A 302 12.94 30.74 30.87
C ASN A 302 11.87 29.73 31.28
N GLY A 303 12.04 28.47 30.85
CA GLY A 303 11.24 27.31 31.27
C GLY A 303 9.75 27.46 30.96
N ALA A 304 9.37 28.28 30.00
CA ALA A 304 7.97 28.38 29.57
C ALA A 304 7.66 27.27 28.56
N SER A 305 6.75 26.35 28.92
CA SER A 305 6.21 25.41 27.94
C SER A 305 5.28 26.12 26.97
N HIS A 306 5.24 25.67 25.70
CA HIS A 306 4.42 26.24 24.64
C HIS A 306 2.96 26.44 25.07
N ASN A 307 2.30 25.36 25.47
CA ASN A 307 0.92 25.40 25.96
C ASN A 307 0.76 26.16 27.30
N GLY A 308 1.86 26.32 28.04
CA GLY A 308 1.92 27.01 29.33
C GLY A 308 1.92 28.53 29.23
N MET A 309 2.36 29.08 28.11
CA MET A 309 2.57 30.52 27.95
C MET A 309 1.30 31.36 28.23
N PRO A 310 0.11 31.01 27.71
CA PRO A 310 -1.10 31.81 27.93
C PRO A 310 -1.55 31.89 29.40
N TYR A 311 -1.03 31.05 30.30
CA TYR A 311 -1.43 31.06 31.71
C TYR A 311 -0.25 31.25 32.69
N LYS A 312 0.96 31.54 32.21
CA LYS A 312 2.13 31.83 33.05
C LYS A 312 2.07 33.27 33.60
N GLY A 313 2.22 33.44 34.91
CA GLY A 313 1.92 34.70 35.61
C GLY A 313 2.82 35.87 35.21
N GLU A 314 4.09 35.59 34.94
CA GLU A 314 5.12 36.53 34.52
C GLU A 314 4.80 37.05 33.10
N ILE A 315 4.40 36.16 32.19
CA ILE A 315 3.97 36.51 30.83
C ILE A 315 2.72 37.39 30.87
N LEU A 316 1.73 37.04 31.69
CA LEU A 316 0.53 37.86 31.86
C LEU A 316 0.85 39.26 32.39
N THR A 317 1.88 39.38 33.23
CA THR A 317 2.37 40.67 33.74
C THR A 317 3.04 41.47 32.63
N LEU A 318 3.95 40.86 31.89
CA LEU A 318 4.59 41.46 30.72
C LEU A 318 3.57 41.96 29.68
N ILE A 319 2.56 41.17 29.33
CA ILE A 319 1.52 41.58 28.37
C ILE A 319 0.82 42.85 28.86
N LYS A 320 0.47 42.95 30.15
CA LYS A 320 -0.15 44.15 30.71
C LYS A 320 0.78 45.36 30.63
N ASP A 321 2.07 45.16 30.89
CA ASP A 321 3.08 46.21 30.83
C ASP A 321 3.28 46.72 29.41
N ILE A 322 3.36 45.82 28.41
CA ILE A 322 3.42 46.18 26.98
C ILE A 322 2.19 47.00 26.56
N ILE A 323 0.99 46.60 27.02
CA ILE A 323 -0.27 47.29 26.68
C ILE A 323 -0.32 48.68 27.33
N HIS A 324 0.13 48.83 28.58
CA HIS A 324 0.21 50.15 29.24
C HIS A 324 1.36 51.02 28.72
N GLY A 325 2.32 50.45 27.99
CA GLY A 325 3.54 51.15 27.57
C GLY A 325 4.53 51.36 28.72
N ASN A 326 4.53 50.47 29.70
CA ASN A 326 5.47 50.47 30.80
C ASN A 326 6.87 50.07 30.30
N GLU A 327 7.91 50.63 30.93
CA GLU A 327 9.29 50.21 30.67
C GLU A 327 9.50 48.75 31.10
N PHE A 328 10.16 47.97 30.24
CA PHE A 328 10.49 46.59 30.56
C PHE A 328 11.77 46.51 31.39
N HIS A 329 11.71 45.74 32.47
CA HIS A 329 12.88 45.44 33.31
C HIS A 329 13.14 43.93 33.28
N GLN A 330 14.32 43.54 32.77
CA GLN A 330 14.76 42.15 32.77
C GLN A 330 14.81 41.58 34.20
N ASN A 331 14.53 40.28 34.32
CA ASN A 331 14.66 39.49 35.53
C ASN A 331 15.03 38.04 35.19
N ASP A 332 15.13 37.18 36.22
CA ASP A 332 15.49 35.77 36.09
C ASP A 332 14.49 34.91 35.30
N SER A 333 13.26 35.39 35.13
CA SER A 333 12.18 34.71 34.43
C SER A 333 12.02 35.21 32.99
N ILE A 334 12.14 36.52 32.77
CA ILE A 334 11.97 37.17 31.47
C ILE A 334 13.08 38.18 31.22
N PHE A 335 13.71 38.10 30.06
CA PHE A 335 14.77 38.99 29.59
C PHE A 335 14.56 39.32 28.10
N ASN A 336 15.32 40.27 27.54
CA ASN A 336 15.17 40.70 26.13
C ASN A 336 16.48 40.66 25.33
N ASP A 337 17.48 39.94 25.83
CA ASP A 337 18.78 39.75 25.18
C ASP A 337 19.26 38.31 25.40
N LEU A 338 19.59 37.58 24.33
CA LEU A 338 20.09 36.21 24.43
C LEU A 338 21.48 36.13 25.07
N ASP A 339 22.22 37.23 25.17
CA ASP A 339 23.48 37.31 25.92
C ASP A 339 23.27 37.63 27.42
N SER A 340 22.00 37.71 27.88
CA SER A 340 21.68 38.01 29.27
C SER A 340 22.18 36.93 30.22
N ALA A 341 22.75 37.35 31.36
CA ALA A 341 23.13 36.45 32.46
C ALA A 341 21.93 35.72 33.10
N TYR A 342 20.69 36.14 32.77
CA TYR A 342 19.49 35.44 33.20
C TYR A 342 19.12 34.26 32.31
N TYR A 343 19.70 34.11 31.11
CA TYR A 343 19.35 33.01 30.22
C TYR A 343 19.80 31.68 30.82
N LYS A 344 18.82 30.83 31.20
CA LYS A 344 19.03 29.46 31.67
C LYS A 344 18.74 28.51 30.52
N LYS A 345 19.78 28.13 29.78
CA LYS A 345 19.70 27.08 28.77
C LYS A 345 19.47 25.72 29.42
N PHE A 346 19.01 24.76 28.63
CA PHE A 346 18.79 23.42 29.14
C PHE A 346 20.11 22.78 29.59
N SER A 347 20.11 22.28 30.82
CA SER A 347 21.20 21.48 31.39
C SER A 347 20.57 20.31 32.12
N GLY A 348 21.12 19.11 31.93
CA GLY A 348 20.57 17.89 32.47
C GLY A 348 20.81 16.70 31.54
N TYR A 349 19.87 15.76 31.51
CA TYR A 349 20.03 14.50 30.80
C TYR A 349 18.81 14.17 29.95
N ILE A 350 19.04 13.54 28.80
CA ILE A 350 17.98 12.95 27.99
C ILE A 350 18.33 11.48 27.80
N SER A 351 17.48 10.59 28.30
CA SER A 351 17.58 9.15 28.03
C SER A 351 16.76 8.80 26.81
N LYS A 352 17.39 8.20 25.80
CA LYS A 352 16.74 7.66 24.60
C LYS A 352 16.60 6.16 24.76
N ILE A 353 15.38 5.65 24.60
CA ILE A 353 15.04 4.23 24.65
C ILE A 353 14.38 3.86 23.32
N ALA A 354 15.11 3.12 22.50
CA ALA A 354 14.69 2.69 21.17
C ALA A 354 14.35 1.19 21.21
N CYS A 355 13.11 0.85 20.85
CA CYS A 355 12.60 -0.52 20.94
C CYS A 355 11.54 -0.76 19.86
N PRO A 356 11.71 -1.74 18.94
CA PRO A 356 10.78 -1.95 17.82
C PRO A 356 9.39 -2.43 18.23
N VAL A 357 9.21 -2.80 19.51
CA VAL A 357 7.96 -3.27 20.09
C VAL A 357 7.49 -2.29 21.17
N ASP A 358 6.19 -2.30 21.46
CA ASP A 358 5.64 -1.45 22.52
C ASP A 358 6.31 -1.75 23.86
N ILE A 359 6.55 -0.68 24.64
CA ILE A 359 7.14 -0.75 25.98
C ILE A 359 6.29 -0.01 27.02
N SER A 360 6.48 -0.39 28.27
CA SER A 360 6.07 0.41 29.43
C SER A 360 7.29 0.83 30.24
N ILE A 361 7.25 2.03 30.80
CA ILE A 361 8.30 2.58 31.65
C ILE A 361 7.68 2.94 32.99
N ARG A 362 8.30 2.47 34.08
CA ARG A 362 7.93 2.80 35.46
C ARG A 362 9.13 3.31 36.24
N ASP A 363 8.89 4.01 37.34
CA ASP A 363 9.94 4.25 38.32
C ASP A 363 10.14 3.02 39.23
N ASN A 364 11.21 3.05 40.04
CA ASN A 364 11.51 1.98 41.00
C ASN A 364 10.46 1.83 42.12
N ASP A 365 9.60 2.83 42.32
CA ASP A 365 8.49 2.77 43.29
C ASP A 365 7.23 2.13 42.66
N GLY A 366 7.27 1.82 41.36
CA GLY A 366 6.20 1.17 40.60
C GLY A 366 5.22 2.13 39.94
N ASN A 367 5.45 3.45 40.03
CA ASN A 367 4.60 4.44 39.37
C ASN A 367 4.87 4.45 37.86
N ILE A 368 3.80 4.57 37.08
CA ILE A 368 3.89 4.49 35.63
C ILE A 368 4.30 5.85 35.06
N ILE A 369 5.39 5.83 34.28
CA ILE A 369 5.96 6.98 33.59
C ILE A 369 5.45 7.03 32.14
N TYR A 370 5.42 5.88 31.47
CA TYR A 370 5.02 5.74 30.06
C TYR A 370 4.44 4.34 29.77
N GLY A 371 3.62 4.20 28.73
CA GLY A 371 3.02 2.92 28.31
C GLY A 371 1.54 2.75 28.69
N ASN A 372 0.92 1.65 28.22
CA ASN A 372 -0.50 1.38 28.41
C ASN A 372 -0.73 0.61 29.72
N ILE A 373 -1.76 1.02 30.45
CA ILE A 373 -2.15 0.40 31.72
C ILE A 373 -3.45 -0.33 31.42
N GLU A 374 -3.36 -1.64 31.22
CA GLU A 374 -4.57 -2.45 31.21
C GLU A 374 -5.20 -2.36 32.62
N THR A 375 -6.34 -1.67 32.68
CA THR A 375 -7.13 -1.30 33.86
C THR A 375 -6.54 -0.14 34.67
N ILE A 376 -7.20 1.02 34.62
CA ILE A 376 -6.95 2.11 35.57
C ILE A 376 -8.25 2.41 36.31
N ASP A 377 -8.22 2.25 37.64
CA ASP A 377 -9.27 2.78 38.53
C ASP A 377 -9.11 4.31 38.67
N SER A 378 -10.19 5.03 38.94
CA SER A 378 -10.19 6.49 39.08
C SER A 378 -9.20 7.06 40.12
N ASP A 379 -8.79 6.25 41.10
CA ASP A 379 -7.77 6.60 42.10
C ASP A 379 -6.33 6.47 41.58
N GLU A 380 -6.04 5.51 40.68
CA GLU A 380 -4.71 5.34 40.05
C GLU A 380 -4.41 6.45 39.02
N ILE A 381 -5.44 7.00 38.37
CA ILE A 381 -5.29 8.22 37.54
C ILE A 381 -4.77 9.38 38.41
N ARG A 382 -5.15 9.44 39.69
CA ARG A 382 -4.75 10.51 40.63
C ARG A 382 -3.34 10.35 41.17
N ASP A 383 -2.79 9.14 41.15
CA ASP A 383 -1.39 8.86 41.47
C ASP A 383 -0.49 9.01 40.22
N LEU A 384 -0.99 8.71 39.01
CA LEU A 384 -0.34 9.14 37.75
C LEU A 384 -0.24 10.68 37.62
N MET A 385 -1.11 11.43 38.32
CA MET A 385 -1.05 12.90 38.37
C MET A 385 0.09 13.43 39.25
N GLN A 386 0.85 12.59 39.95
CA GLN A 386 1.86 13.00 40.95
C GLN A 386 3.31 12.83 40.50
N THR A 387 3.61 12.16 39.39
CA THR A 387 5.00 11.97 38.95
C THR A 387 5.42 13.04 37.93
N ASP A 388 6.53 13.74 38.22
CA ASP A 388 6.98 14.94 37.50
C ASP A 388 7.72 14.67 36.18
N TYR A 389 7.91 13.41 35.76
CA TYR A 389 8.70 13.06 34.58
C TYR A 389 8.23 13.80 33.30
N GLU A 390 9.19 14.36 32.57
CA GLU A 390 8.99 14.89 31.22
C GLU A 390 9.37 13.78 30.22
N VAL A 391 8.37 13.25 29.51
CA VAL A 391 8.54 12.14 28.58
C VAL A 391 8.08 12.59 27.21
N ASP A 392 8.88 12.27 26.20
CA ASP A 392 8.55 12.49 24.79
C ASP A 392 8.60 11.17 24.01
N ASP A 393 7.83 11.05 22.93
CA ASP A 393 7.83 9.82 22.12
C ASP A 393 7.67 10.10 20.62
N ILE A 394 8.35 9.30 19.80
CA ILE A 394 8.28 9.36 18.34
C ILE A 394 8.41 7.95 17.77
N GLY A 395 7.42 7.51 16.99
CA GLY A 395 7.37 6.13 16.50
C GLY A 395 7.58 5.12 17.63
N SER A 396 8.67 4.35 17.53
CA SER A 396 9.11 3.30 18.44
C SER A 396 10.15 3.75 19.49
N THR A 397 10.56 5.02 19.47
CA THR A 397 11.57 5.57 20.38
C THR A 397 10.94 6.49 21.42
N THR A 398 11.30 6.28 22.68
CA THR A 398 10.84 7.05 23.84
C THR A 398 12.00 7.83 24.45
N TYR A 399 11.74 9.05 24.89
CA TYR A 399 12.70 9.94 25.52
C TYR A 399 12.25 10.29 26.93
N VAL A 400 13.13 10.12 27.92
CA VAL A 400 12.89 10.60 29.28
C VAL A 400 13.85 11.76 29.54
N ILE A 401 13.28 12.93 29.82
CA ILE A 401 14.01 14.20 29.98
C ILE A 401 14.15 14.52 31.46
N PHE A 402 15.38 14.78 31.88
CA PHE A 402 15.75 15.16 33.22
C PHE A 402 16.37 16.57 33.20
N ASN A 403 15.69 17.56 33.78
CA ASN A 403 16.13 18.96 33.75
C ASN A 403 16.70 19.38 35.11
N ASP A 404 17.98 19.77 35.14
CA ASP A 404 18.62 20.22 36.38
C ASP A 404 18.11 21.58 36.88
N ASN A 405 17.39 22.31 36.04
CA ASN A 405 16.80 23.60 36.38
C ASN A 405 15.43 23.49 37.07
N ASP A 406 14.85 22.28 37.21
CA ASP A 406 13.55 22.07 37.86
C ASP A 406 13.50 20.78 38.69
N GLU A 407 12.29 20.37 39.10
CA GLU A 407 12.05 19.21 39.97
C GLU A 407 12.35 17.87 39.28
N THR A 408 12.58 17.87 37.95
CA THR A 408 12.89 16.69 37.14
C THR A 408 14.39 16.40 37.03
N SER A 409 15.24 17.00 37.87
CA SER A 409 16.67 16.64 37.89
C SER A 409 16.86 15.13 38.09
N ILE A 410 17.81 14.54 37.36
CA ILE A 410 18.12 13.10 37.41
C ILE A 410 18.40 12.61 38.84
N ASN A 411 18.93 13.49 39.69
CA ASN A 411 19.28 13.20 41.09
C ASN A 411 18.05 12.94 41.97
N ASN A 412 16.86 13.31 41.51
CA ASN A 412 15.61 13.08 42.23
C ASN A 412 15.01 11.69 41.92
N PHE A 413 15.61 10.92 41.02
CA PHE A 413 15.09 9.64 40.55
C PHE A 413 16.04 8.48 40.83
N ASN A 414 15.48 7.35 41.25
CA ASN A 414 16.27 6.17 41.62
C ASN A 414 16.61 5.25 40.44
N GLY A 415 15.85 5.35 39.34
CA GLY A 415 15.99 4.51 38.16
C GLY A 415 14.67 4.35 37.39
N LEU A 416 14.77 3.78 36.20
CA LEU A 416 13.65 3.45 35.31
C LEU A 416 13.55 1.93 35.16
N VAL A 417 12.34 1.41 35.11
CA VAL A 417 12.05 0.00 34.83
C VAL A 417 11.34 -0.06 33.48
N ILE A 418 11.94 -0.78 32.52
CA ILE A 418 11.40 -0.97 31.18
C ILE A 418 10.93 -2.42 31.01
N ASP A 419 9.69 -2.59 30.57
CA ASP A 419 9.14 -3.87 30.12
C ASP A 419 8.66 -3.76 28.67
N ALA A 420 8.77 -4.86 27.94
CA ALA A 420 8.28 -4.97 26.56
C ALA A 420 7.06 -5.89 26.47
N TYR A 421 6.20 -5.64 25.48
CA TYR A 421 5.02 -6.47 25.21
C TYR A 421 5.27 -7.56 24.16
N ASP A 422 6.43 -7.56 23.52
CA ASP A 422 6.86 -8.58 22.56
C ASP A 422 8.40 -8.65 22.53
N LYS A 423 8.98 -9.51 21.69
CA LYS A 423 10.43 -9.64 21.52
C LYS A 423 10.97 -8.56 20.58
N GLY A 424 11.97 -7.80 21.02
CA GLY A 424 12.59 -6.76 20.21
C GLY A 424 14.04 -6.48 20.60
N LEU A 425 14.85 -6.02 19.65
CA LEU A 425 16.17 -5.49 19.95
C LEU A 425 16.05 -4.06 20.48
N THR A 426 16.53 -3.85 21.70
CA THR A 426 16.42 -2.58 22.42
C THR A 426 17.78 -1.92 22.58
N SER A 427 17.83 -0.61 22.35
CA SER A 427 18.98 0.24 22.62
C SER A 427 18.60 1.35 23.60
N ILE A 428 19.50 1.63 24.56
CA ILE A 428 19.31 2.67 25.57
C ILE A 428 20.57 3.52 25.62
N SER A 429 20.40 4.83 25.44
CA SER A 429 21.47 5.81 25.59
C SER A 429 21.09 6.94 26.54
N LEU A 430 22.11 7.63 27.03
CA LEU A 430 22.00 8.78 27.91
C LEU A 430 22.88 9.90 27.36
N GLU A 431 22.26 11.04 27.09
CA GLU A 431 22.92 12.26 26.62
C GLU A 431 22.95 13.29 27.76
N LYS A 432 24.12 13.84 28.03
CA LYS A 432 24.28 14.96 28.97
C LYS A 432 24.31 16.27 28.19
N TYR A 433 23.50 17.22 28.64
CA TYR A 433 23.45 18.56 28.12
C TYR A 433 24.01 19.55 29.15
N GLU A 434 24.89 20.43 28.70
CA GLU A 434 25.34 21.61 29.45
C GLU A 434 25.15 22.84 28.56
N ASP A 435 24.42 23.84 29.07
CA ASP A 435 24.12 25.09 28.37
C ASP A 435 23.53 24.88 26.96
N GLY A 436 22.63 23.91 26.84
CA GLY A 436 21.91 23.56 25.60
C GLY A 436 22.74 22.74 24.60
N GLN A 437 23.97 22.37 24.93
CA GLN A 437 24.84 21.56 24.07
C GLN A 437 25.11 20.18 24.67
N ILE A 438 25.17 19.16 23.81
CA ILE A 438 25.57 17.83 24.23
C ILE A 438 27.06 17.84 24.57
N THR A 439 27.41 17.48 25.80
CA THR A 439 28.80 17.41 26.27
C THR A 439 29.30 15.98 26.45
N GLU A 440 28.38 15.04 26.63
CA GLU A 440 28.68 13.63 26.82
C GLU A 440 27.53 12.79 26.26
N ARG A 441 27.88 11.66 25.64
CA ARG A 441 26.93 10.63 25.27
C ARG A 441 27.46 9.28 25.66
N LYS A 442 26.64 8.51 26.37
CA LYS A 442 26.93 7.13 26.75
C LYS A 442 25.79 6.22 26.33
N ALA A 443 26.09 4.98 26.05
CA ALA A 443 25.09 3.98 25.67
C ALA A 443 25.36 2.64 26.34
N PHE A 444 24.29 1.90 26.60
CA PHE A 444 24.41 0.49 26.90
C PHE A 444 24.54 -0.27 25.58
N LYS A 445 25.29 -1.38 25.62
CA LYS A 445 25.24 -2.35 24.53
C LYS A 445 23.79 -2.79 24.33
N ALA A 446 23.31 -2.77 23.09
CA ALA A 446 21.96 -3.20 22.75
C ALA A 446 21.71 -4.61 23.28
N PHE A 447 20.46 -4.96 23.56
CA PHE A 447 20.06 -6.27 24.08
C PHE A 447 18.68 -6.67 23.54
N GLU A 448 18.40 -7.97 23.49
CA GLU A 448 17.04 -8.43 23.15
C GLU A 448 16.20 -8.42 24.42
N ILE A 449 15.08 -7.70 24.37
CA ILE A 449 14.04 -7.72 25.41
C ILE A 449 12.89 -8.61 24.94
N ASP A 450 12.19 -9.26 25.87
CA ASP A 450 10.99 -10.05 25.63
C ASP A 450 10.00 -9.85 26.79
N VAL A 451 8.82 -10.48 26.73
CA VAL A 451 7.75 -10.36 27.74
C VAL A 451 8.14 -10.83 29.15
N ASP A 452 9.20 -11.62 29.28
CA ASP A 452 9.68 -12.13 30.58
C ASP A 452 10.95 -11.39 31.06
N LEU A 453 11.56 -10.57 30.20
CA LEU A 453 12.80 -9.85 30.51
C LEU A 453 12.53 -8.39 30.85
N GLN A 454 12.79 -8.03 32.09
CA GLN A 454 12.72 -6.66 32.59
C GLN A 454 14.09 -6.00 32.56
N ALA A 455 14.15 -4.75 32.12
CA ALA A 455 15.38 -3.95 32.14
C ALA A 455 15.27 -2.82 33.17
N GLU A 456 16.05 -2.90 34.25
CA GLU A 456 16.11 -1.89 35.31
C GLU A 456 17.32 -0.96 35.09
N PHE A 457 17.07 0.26 34.66
CA PHE A 457 18.08 1.30 34.48
C PHE A 457 18.27 2.08 35.79
N LEU A 458 19.34 1.77 36.52
CA LEU A 458 19.73 2.47 37.73
C LEU A 458 20.39 3.80 37.37
N LEU A 459 19.72 4.90 37.65
CA LEU A 459 20.19 6.26 37.37
C LEU A 459 20.99 6.82 38.56
N LYS A 460 22.14 7.41 38.26
CA LYS A 460 23.00 8.14 39.20
C LYS A 460 23.47 9.44 38.54
N GLY A 461 23.64 10.49 39.35
CA GLY A 461 24.12 11.79 38.87
C GLY A 461 25.54 11.77 38.28
N GLU A 462 26.36 10.77 38.63
CA GLU A 462 27.58 10.42 37.91
C GLU A 462 27.24 9.30 36.91
N THR A 463 27.39 9.56 35.62
CA THR A 463 26.95 8.64 34.56
C THR A 463 27.71 7.31 34.60
N GLU A 464 28.95 7.33 35.08
CA GLU A 464 29.80 6.14 35.29
C GLU A 464 29.29 5.20 36.40
N GLN A 465 28.39 5.68 37.27
CA GLN A 465 27.80 4.88 38.34
C GLN A 465 26.42 4.32 37.94
N SER A 466 25.93 4.69 36.76
CA SER A 466 24.65 4.23 36.25
C SER A 466 24.82 2.89 35.54
N SER A 467 23.87 1.96 35.73
CA SER A 467 23.95 0.60 35.17
C SER A 467 22.57 0.10 34.76
N LEU A 468 22.53 -0.88 33.86
CA LEU A 468 21.31 -1.54 33.42
C LEU A 468 21.31 -2.99 33.90
N VAL A 469 20.33 -3.37 34.70
CA VAL A 469 20.18 -4.73 35.22
C VAL A 469 19.06 -5.43 34.46
N LEU A 470 19.39 -6.48 33.72
CA LEU A 470 18.42 -7.34 33.02
C LEU A 470 17.99 -8.47 33.95
N LYS A 471 16.68 -8.57 34.23
CA LYS A 471 16.10 -9.56 35.13
C LYS A 471 15.05 -10.41 34.42
N LYS A 472 15.08 -11.72 34.65
CA LYS A 472 14.05 -12.67 34.20
C LYS A 472 13.54 -13.42 35.43
N ASP A 473 12.22 -13.39 35.66
CA ASP A 473 11.58 -13.92 36.87
C ASP A 473 12.17 -13.40 38.20
N GLY A 474 12.66 -12.15 38.20
CA GLY A 474 13.30 -11.51 39.36
C GLY A 474 14.76 -11.91 39.60
N GLU A 475 15.31 -12.85 38.81
CA GLU A 475 16.73 -13.21 38.85
C GLU A 475 17.54 -12.37 37.86
N ILE A 476 18.70 -11.86 38.32
CA ILE A 476 19.61 -11.07 37.49
C ILE A 476 20.26 -11.98 36.45
N GLN A 477 19.99 -11.70 35.18
CA GLN A 477 20.60 -12.38 34.04
C GLN A 477 21.93 -11.73 33.66
N LYS A 478 21.95 -10.40 33.58
CA LYS A 478 23.11 -9.62 33.15
C LYS A 478 23.05 -8.21 33.71
N THR A 479 24.21 -7.62 33.96
CA THR A 479 24.35 -6.17 34.22
C THR A 479 25.17 -5.58 33.08
N LEU A 480 24.69 -4.49 32.50
CA LEU A 480 25.39 -3.69 31.50
C LEU A 480 25.83 -2.37 32.11
N GLU A 481 27.00 -1.90 31.70
CA GLU A 481 27.55 -0.60 32.08
C GLU A 481 27.34 0.38 30.93
N LEU A 482 27.36 1.68 31.25
CA LEU A 482 27.33 2.75 30.25
C LEU A 482 28.73 2.97 29.66
N ASP A 483 28.85 2.80 28.34
CA ASP A 483 30.10 3.00 27.60
C ASP A 483 30.07 4.33 26.84
N ASP A 484 31.25 4.97 26.71
CA ASP A 484 31.42 6.20 25.93
C ASP A 484 31.15 5.94 24.44
N VAL A 485 30.30 6.77 23.83
CA VAL A 485 30.05 6.77 22.40
C VAL A 485 30.26 8.16 21.82
N ALA A 486 30.40 8.26 20.49
CA ALA A 486 30.58 9.55 19.84
C ALA A 486 29.39 10.49 20.11
N ILE A 487 29.69 11.75 20.43
CA ILE A 487 28.68 12.82 20.56
C ILE A 487 27.97 13.03 19.22
N ASP A 488 28.73 13.00 18.12
CA ASP A 488 28.22 13.10 16.75
C ASP A 488 28.19 11.71 16.11
N GLU A 489 27.00 11.13 15.95
CA GLU A 489 26.80 9.83 15.29
C GLU A 489 27.33 9.80 13.86
N GLY A 490 27.36 10.96 13.17
CA GLY A 490 27.89 11.05 11.81
C GLY A 490 29.38 10.73 11.71
N GLN A 491 30.11 10.75 12.82
CA GLN A 491 31.53 10.39 12.88
C GLN A 491 31.77 8.91 13.13
N VAL A 492 30.74 8.16 13.56
CA VAL A 492 30.85 6.74 13.83
C VAL A 492 31.02 5.99 12.51
N LYS A 493 32.10 5.21 12.39
CA LYS A 493 32.26 4.28 11.28
C LYS A 493 31.31 3.11 11.51
N LEU A 494 30.35 2.98 10.60
CA LEU A 494 29.37 1.91 10.60
C LEU A 494 30.03 0.59 10.16
N PRO A 495 29.49 -0.57 10.59
CA PRO A 495 29.92 -1.86 10.06
C PRO A 495 29.67 -1.94 8.55
N SER A 496 30.30 -2.89 7.87
CA SER A 496 30.04 -3.15 6.46
C SER A 496 29.98 -4.65 6.16
N THR A 497 28.81 -5.10 5.70
CA THR A 497 28.57 -6.51 5.35
C THR A 497 28.76 -6.76 3.87
N SER A 498 29.29 -7.93 3.54
CA SER A 498 29.32 -8.50 2.20
C SER A 498 28.60 -9.83 2.19
N ILE A 499 27.82 -10.08 1.15
CA ILE A 499 27.15 -11.36 0.92
C ILE A 499 27.60 -11.94 -0.42
N ASP A 500 27.48 -13.26 -0.54
CA ASP A 500 27.63 -13.99 -1.79
C ASP A 500 26.57 -15.09 -1.88
N PHE A 501 26.38 -15.65 -3.07
CA PHE A 501 25.39 -16.69 -3.31
C PHE A 501 26.07 -17.90 -3.94
N SER A 502 25.69 -19.09 -3.49
CA SER A 502 26.11 -20.36 -4.09
C SER A 502 24.90 -21.23 -4.41
N GLY A 503 24.93 -21.91 -5.54
CA GLY A 503 23.91 -22.91 -5.90
C GLY A 503 24.37 -23.66 -7.13
N GLU A 504 23.85 -24.88 -7.33
CA GLU A 504 24.19 -25.70 -8.50
C GLU A 504 23.79 -24.99 -9.80
N HIS A 505 22.59 -24.41 -9.81
CA HIS A 505 22.02 -23.70 -10.95
C HIS A 505 21.93 -22.19 -10.69
N LEU A 506 23.05 -21.58 -10.31
CA LEU A 506 23.16 -20.14 -10.06
C LEU A 506 24.12 -19.48 -11.06
N LYS A 507 23.72 -18.34 -11.61
CA LYS A 507 24.54 -17.51 -12.50
C LYS A 507 24.52 -16.06 -12.03
N TYR A 508 25.71 -15.46 -11.92
CA TYR A 508 25.87 -14.03 -11.69
C TYR A 508 26.21 -13.31 -13.00
N LEU A 509 25.52 -12.22 -13.29
CA LEU A 509 25.74 -11.40 -14.49
C LEU A 509 26.44 -10.10 -14.11
N ASP A 510 27.79 -10.11 -14.13
CA ASP A 510 28.65 -8.99 -13.70
C ASP A 510 28.25 -7.62 -14.28
N GLU A 511 27.98 -7.54 -15.60
CA GLU A 511 27.64 -6.27 -16.27
C GLU A 511 26.31 -5.66 -15.80
N LYS A 512 25.48 -6.43 -15.10
CA LYS A 512 24.12 -6.07 -14.70
C LYS A 512 23.90 -6.17 -13.20
N GLU A 513 24.86 -6.69 -12.44
CA GLU A 513 24.80 -6.88 -10.99
C GLU A 513 23.55 -7.66 -10.55
N VAL A 514 23.22 -8.73 -11.27
CA VAL A 514 22.01 -9.55 -11.04
C VAL A 514 22.37 -11.02 -10.93
N TYR A 515 21.76 -11.69 -9.95
CA TYR A 515 21.79 -13.14 -9.81
C TYR A 515 20.58 -13.76 -10.49
N ILE A 516 20.79 -14.92 -11.11
CA ILE A 516 19.75 -15.70 -11.74
C ILE A 516 19.93 -17.15 -11.29
N GLY A 517 18.89 -17.76 -10.72
CA GLY A 517 19.00 -19.12 -10.19
C GLY A 517 17.70 -19.90 -10.18
N LYS A 518 17.82 -21.19 -9.87
CA LYS A 518 16.72 -22.12 -9.59
C LYS A 518 17.17 -23.15 -8.55
N ASP A 519 16.25 -24.00 -8.11
CA ASP A 519 16.48 -25.03 -7.08
C ASP A 519 16.94 -24.43 -5.73
N SER A 520 17.82 -25.10 -5.00
CA SER A 520 18.33 -24.60 -3.73
C SER A 520 19.50 -23.64 -3.96
N ILE A 521 19.40 -22.43 -3.41
CA ILE A 521 20.44 -21.39 -3.44
C ILE A 521 20.79 -21.06 -2.00
N THR A 522 22.06 -21.07 -1.63
CA THR A 522 22.52 -20.63 -0.31
C THR A 522 23.10 -19.22 -0.41
N LEU A 523 22.57 -18.30 0.39
CA LEU A 523 23.17 -16.99 0.65
C LEU A 523 24.21 -17.16 1.75
N HIS A 524 25.41 -16.62 1.56
CA HIS A 524 26.50 -16.58 2.53
C HIS A 524 26.80 -15.15 2.92
N VAL A 525 26.87 -14.87 4.21
CA VAL A 525 27.50 -13.65 4.73
C VAL A 525 29.01 -13.91 4.74
N THR A 526 29.71 -13.35 3.76
CA THR A 526 31.12 -13.69 3.48
C THR A 526 32.10 -12.91 4.33
N ASP A 527 31.77 -11.67 4.65
CA ASP A 527 32.59 -10.81 5.48
C ASP A 527 31.73 -9.76 6.18
N ILE A 528 32.10 -9.45 7.42
CA ILE A 528 31.54 -8.34 8.19
C ILE A 528 32.71 -7.54 8.72
N VAL A 529 32.99 -6.41 8.07
CA VAL A 529 34.03 -5.48 8.52
C VAL A 529 33.45 -4.66 9.66
N ALA A 530 34.01 -4.84 10.86
CA ALA A 530 33.68 -4.02 12.02
C ALA A 530 33.96 -2.54 11.74
N GLY A 531 33.06 -1.70 12.24
CA GLY A 531 33.21 -0.25 12.22
C GLY A 531 34.08 0.22 13.38
N ASP A 532 33.60 1.23 14.10
CA ASP A 532 34.20 1.61 15.40
C ASP A 532 33.79 0.64 16.53
N PHE A 533 32.69 -0.10 16.35
CA PHE A 533 32.17 -1.08 17.31
C PHE A 533 31.99 -2.47 16.70
N GLU A 534 31.90 -3.47 17.56
CA GLU A 534 31.76 -4.87 17.14
C GLU A 534 30.37 -5.14 16.53
N PRO A 535 30.31 -5.83 15.37
CA PRO A 535 29.05 -6.27 14.79
C PRO A 535 28.25 -7.15 15.74
N LYS A 536 26.92 -7.00 15.72
CA LYS A 536 26.01 -7.73 16.59
C LYS A 536 25.06 -8.66 15.86
N GLN A 537 24.30 -8.16 14.88
CA GLN A 537 23.31 -8.95 14.12
C GLN A 537 23.29 -8.51 12.65
N THR A 538 23.15 -9.47 11.73
CA THR A 538 22.97 -9.22 10.30
C THR A 538 21.53 -9.52 9.92
N HIS A 539 20.88 -8.52 9.33
CA HIS A 539 19.51 -8.56 8.86
C HIS A 539 19.49 -8.74 7.34
N ILE A 540 18.67 -9.67 6.87
CA ILE A 540 18.38 -9.89 5.45
C ILE A 540 16.88 -9.82 5.23
N LEU A 541 16.45 -8.91 4.37
CA LEU A 541 15.06 -8.76 3.97
C LEU A 541 14.89 -9.31 2.56
N ILE A 542 14.02 -10.31 2.41
CA ILE A 542 13.70 -10.91 1.11
C ILE A 542 12.24 -10.61 0.83
N ASN A 543 11.97 -9.76 -0.17
CA ASN A 543 10.62 -9.28 -0.49
C ASN A 543 9.86 -8.79 0.76
N ASP A 544 10.52 -7.96 1.57
CA ASP A 544 10.03 -7.39 2.84
C ASP A 544 9.87 -8.37 4.02
N VAL A 545 10.26 -9.64 3.87
CA VAL A 545 10.32 -10.61 4.98
C VAL A 545 11.72 -10.62 5.58
N GLU A 546 11.83 -10.34 6.88
CA GLU A 546 13.10 -10.25 7.58
C GLU A 546 13.59 -11.59 8.14
N TYR A 547 14.89 -11.85 7.96
CA TYR A 547 15.64 -12.98 8.47
C TYR A 547 16.89 -12.47 9.19
N ILE A 548 17.07 -12.87 10.45
CA ILE A 548 18.28 -12.59 11.23
C ILE A 548 19.21 -13.78 11.08
N ILE A 549 20.44 -13.55 10.61
CA ILE A 549 21.41 -14.61 10.38
C ILE A 549 22.38 -14.69 11.56
N GLU A 550 22.32 -15.80 12.29
CA GLU A 550 23.32 -16.18 13.31
C GLU A 550 24.44 -17.07 12.72
N ASP A 551 24.10 -17.92 11.73
CA ASP A 551 24.96 -19.01 11.22
C ASP A 551 25.73 -18.65 9.93
N GLY A 552 25.91 -17.37 9.63
CA GLY A 552 26.65 -16.87 8.46
C GLY A 552 26.08 -17.28 7.09
N SER A 553 24.98 -18.04 7.02
CA SER A 553 24.35 -18.45 5.76
C SER A 553 22.85 -18.68 5.91
N LEU A 554 22.11 -18.58 4.80
CA LEU A 554 20.67 -18.79 4.71
C LEU A 554 20.35 -19.57 3.44
N ASN A 555 19.65 -20.70 3.57
CA ASN A 555 19.18 -21.46 2.42
C ASN A 555 17.90 -20.84 1.87
N LEU A 556 17.88 -20.61 0.56
CA LEU A 556 16.80 -20.00 -0.20
C LEU A 556 16.27 -21.01 -1.20
N ASP A 557 14.97 -21.28 -1.13
CA ASP A 557 14.26 -22.20 -2.02
C ASP A 557 12.90 -21.62 -2.44
N ALA A 558 12.04 -22.45 -3.02
CA ALA A 558 10.73 -22.04 -3.51
C ALA A 558 9.73 -21.60 -2.41
N ASP A 559 9.99 -21.91 -1.13
CA ASP A 559 9.16 -21.46 -0.02
C ASP A 559 9.50 -20.02 0.40
N ILE A 560 10.75 -19.59 0.14
CA ILE A 560 11.24 -18.23 0.48
C ILE A 560 11.23 -17.31 -0.76
N LEU A 561 11.64 -17.82 -1.92
CA LEU A 561 11.81 -17.05 -3.14
C LEU A 561 10.59 -17.16 -4.05
N ALA A 562 10.07 -15.99 -4.44
CA ALA A 562 9.03 -15.87 -5.44
C ALA A 562 9.54 -16.25 -6.83
N HIS A 563 8.67 -16.86 -7.64
CA HIS A 563 8.94 -17.09 -9.04
C HIS A 563 9.07 -15.75 -9.79
N GLY A 564 10.26 -15.48 -10.33
CA GLY A 564 10.62 -14.21 -10.97
C GLY A 564 11.55 -13.37 -10.11
N LYS A 565 11.33 -12.06 -10.09
CA LYS A 565 12.22 -11.09 -9.43
C LYS A 565 12.05 -11.15 -7.92
N ASN A 566 13.15 -11.30 -7.20
CA ASN A 566 13.24 -11.13 -5.74
C ASN A 566 14.19 -9.98 -5.43
N GLU A 567 13.79 -9.11 -4.51
CA GLU A 567 14.65 -8.06 -3.96
C GLU A 567 15.16 -8.51 -2.60
N ILE A 568 16.48 -8.58 -2.47
CA ILE A 568 17.18 -8.96 -1.24
C ILE A 568 17.89 -7.71 -0.73
N GLU A 569 17.47 -7.20 0.41
CA GLU A 569 18.17 -6.14 1.13
C GLU A 569 18.93 -6.74 2.30
N TYR A 570 20.09 -6.19 2.63
CA TYR A 570 20.85 -6.64 3.79
C TYR A 570 21.62 -5.50 4.44
N PHE A 571 21.81 -5.61 5.75
CA PHE A 571 22.60 -4.70 6.58
C PHE A 571 22.95 -5.38 7.91
N THR A 572 23.99 -4.90 8.55
CA THR A 572 24.41 -5.28 9.91
C THR A 572 24.29 -4.11 10.85
N ILE A 573 23.93 -4.45 12.08
CA ILE A 573 23.93 -3.56 13.24
C ILE A 573 25.11 -3.92 14.15
N ASP A 574 25.68 -2.93 14.81
CA ASP A 574 26.70 -3.14 15.83
C ASP A 574 26.12 -3.26 17.24
N GLU A 575 26.99 -3.43 18.23
CA GLU A 575 26.60 -3.60 19.62
C GLU A 575 25.99 -2.36 20.28
N TYR A 576 25.99 -1.18 19.65
CA TYR A 576 25.33 0.05 20.12
C TYR A 576 24.22 0.53 19.18
N ASP A 577 23.74 -0.36 18.30
CA ASP A 577 22.64 -0.09 17.38
C ASP A 577 22.95 0.91 16.24
N TYR A 578 24.24 1.15 15.96
CA TYR A 578 24.60 1.83 14.72
C TYR A 578 24.42 0.85 13.55
N THR A 579 23.61 1.27 12.59
CA THR A 579 23.17 0.42 11.49
C THR A 579 23.83 0.85 10.18
N GLU A 580 24.44 -0.09 9.45
CA GLU A 580 24.96 0.23 8.12
C GLU A 580 23.83 0.59 7.13
N LYS A 581 24.18 1.19 5.99
CA LYS A 581 23.20 1.45 4.93
C LYS A 581 22.76 0.13 4.28
N LYS A 582 21.46 0.00 4.03
CA LYS A 582 20.89 -1.10 3.25
C LYS A 582 21.57 -1.24 1.89
N LYS A 583 22.14 -2.40 1.65
CA LYS A 583 22.62 -2.83 0.33
C LYS A 583 21.54 -3.70 -0.31
N LYS A 584 21.40 -3.63 -1.63
CA LYS A 584 20.36 -4.35 -2.38
C LYS A 584 20.97 -5.26 -3.42
N VAL A 585 20.41 -6.46 -3.55
CA VAL A 585 20.71 -7.44 -4.60
C VAL A 585 19.41 -7.88 -5.25
N THR A 586 19.42 -7.97 -6.58
CA THR A 586 18.30 -8.55 -7.33
C THR A 586 18.63 -9.99 -7.70
N LEU A 587 17.72 -10.91 -7.35
CA LEU A 587 17.82 -12.33 -7.69
C LEU A 587 16.56 -12.78 -8.44
N TYR A 588 16.73 -13.26 -9.68
CA TYR A 588 15.65 -13.90 -10.42
C TYR A 588 15.63 -15.41 -10.12
N TYR A 589 14.52 -15.90 -9.57
CA TYR A 589 14.35 -17.29 -9.18
C TYR A 589 13.29 -17.99 -10.04
N PHE A 590 13.56 -19.22 -10.49
CA PHE A 590 12.64 -19.97 -11.35
C PHE A 590 12.21 -21.30 -10.74
N HIS A 591 10.95 -21.38 -10.28
CA HIS A 591 10.28 -22.66 -9.97
C HIS A 591 10.20 -23.59 -11.18
N ASN A 592 9.95 -23.04 -12.37
CA ASN A 592 9.85 -23.77 -13.63
C ASN A 592 10.50 -22.97 -14.76
N VAL A 593 11.18 -23.65 -15.68
CA VAL A 593 11.81 -23.03 -16.87
C VAL A 593 10.95 -23.21 -18.13
N ALA A 594 10.18 -24.30 -18.19
CA ALA A 594 9.21 -24.58 -19.23
C ALA A 594 7.80 -24.67 -18.63
N SER A 595 6.80 -24.21 -19.38
CA SER A 595 5.40 -24.29 -18.96
C SER A 595 4.85 -25.70 -19.20
N LYS A 596 4.56 -26.05 -20.46
CA LYS A 596 3.94 -27.33 -20.85
C LYS A 596 4.30 -27.71 -22.28
N VAL A 597 4.19 -29.00 -22.59
CA VAL A 597 4.15 -29.48 -23.98
C VAL A 597 2.71 -29.35 -24.51
N GLU A 598 2.55 -28.51 -25.53
CA GLU A 598 1.28 -28.24 -26.18
C GLU A 598 1.08 -29.09 -27.42
N PHE A 599 -0.05 -29.78 -27.49
CA PHE A 599 -0.49 -30.52 -28.66
C PHE A 599 -1.74 -29.87 -29.25
N LEU A 600 -1.73 -29.61 -30.55
CA LEU A 600 -2.91 -29.11 -31.27
C LEU A 600 -3.27 -30.06 -32.40
N PHE A 601 -4.36 -30.82 -32.24
CA PHE A 601 -4.86 -31.76 -33.24
C PHE A 601 -5.96 -31.13 -34.09
N LYS A 602 -5.81 -31.18 -35.41
CA LYS A 602 -6.77 -30.72 -36.43
C LYS A 602 -7.05 -31.87 -37.41
N ASP A 603 -7.89 -31.67 -38.42
CA ASP A 603 -8.29 -32.77 -39.33
C ASP A 603 -7.12 -33.35 -40.16
N GLN A 604 -6.25 -32.47 -40.67
CA GLN A 604 -5.21 -32.85 -41.63
C GLN A 604 -3.82 -33.03 -40.99
N PHE A 605 -3.57 -32.37 -39.85
CA PHE A 605 -2.28 -32.40 -39.17
C PHE A 605 -2.46 -32.12 -37.68
N TYR A 606 -1.40 -32.33 -36.91
CA TYR A 606 -1.28 -31.86 -35.55
C TYR A 606 0.05 -31.14 -35.31
N LEU A 607 0.10 -30.32 -34.26
CA LEU A 607 1.29 -29.61 -33.83
C LEU A 607 1.75 -30.14 -32.47
N VAL A 608 3.06 -30.16 -32.25
CA VAL A 608 3.69 -30.47 -30.95
C VAL A 608 4.69 -29.37 -30.62
N HIS A 609 4.41 -28.54 -29.61
CA HIS A 609 5.26 -27.41 -29.25
C HIS A 609 5.58 -27.43 -27.75
N LEU A 610 6.74 -26.93 -27.36
CA LEU A 610 7.12 -26.75 -25.95
C LEU A 610 7.08 -25.26 -25.66
N THR A 611 6.21 -24.85 -24.75
CA THR A 611 6.05 -23.44 -24.38
C THR A 611 7.00 -23.11 -23.23
N GLU A 612 7.84 -22.08 -23.41
CA GLU A 612 8.68 -21.53 -22.34
C GLU A 612 7.84 -20.89 -21.24
N ASP A 613 8.36 -20.89 -20.01
CA ASP A 613 7.80 -20.01 -18.98
C ASP A 613 7.93 -18.53 -19.39
N ALA A 614 6.88 -17.75 -19.16
CA ALA A 614 6.81 -16.36 -19.61
C ALA A 614 7.75 -15.42 -18.85
N VAL A 615 8.04 -15.71 -17.58
CA VAL A 615 9.02 -14.94 -16.80
C VAL A 615 10.42 -15.31 -17.26
N TYR A 616 10.70 -16.61 -17.41
CA TYR A 616 11.97 -17.14 -17.91
C TYR A 616 12.32 -16.56 -19.27
N SER A 617 11.39 -16.58 -20.22
CA SER A 617 11.59 -16.06 -21.58
C SER A 617 11.88 -14.55 -21.60
N ARG A 618 11.16 -13.78 -20.76
CA ARG A 618 11.40 -12.33 -20.61
C ARG A 618 12.77 -12.03 -20.03
N VAL A 619 13.18 -12.74 -18.99
CA VAL A 619 14.52 -12.59 -18.37
C VAL A 619 15.59 -12.98 -19.39
N ALA A 620 15.44 -14.11 -20.09
CA ALA A 620 16.38 -14.53 -21.12
C ALA A 620 16.56 -13.44 -22.19
N SER A 621 15.45 -12.89 -22.70
CA SER A 621 15.49 -11.79 -23.68
C SER A 621 16.09 -10.51 -23.13
N ALA A 622 15.76 -10.12 -21.88
CA ALA A 622 16.24 -8.88 -21.27
C ALA A 622 17.75 -8.89 -21.00
N TYR A 623 18.30 -10.07 -20.68
CA TYR A 623 19.71 -10.24 -20.31
C TYR A 623 20.56 -10.93 -21.39
N GLY A 624 20.01 -11.13 -22.60
CA GLY A 624 20.73 -11.71 -23.73
C GLY A 624 21.10 -13.19 -23.56
N LEU A 625 20.39 -13.90 -22.69
CA LEU A 625 20.55 -15.35 -22.52
C LEU A 625 19.76 -16.08 -23.62
N GLN A 626 20.25 -17.25 -24.00
CA GLN A 626 19.54 -18.08 -24.96
C GLN A 626 18.36 -18.79 -24.28
N GLY A 627 17.14 -18.52 -24.72
CA GLY A 627 15.96 -19.28 -24.31
C GLY A 627 16.03 -20.76 -24.68
N ILE A 628 14.97 -21.49 -24.34
CA ILE A 628 14.81 -22.90 -24.64
C ILE A 628 14.71 -23.10 -26.15
N LYS A 629 15.61 -23.92 -26.70
CA LYS A 629 15.50 -24.42 -28.07
C LYS A 629 15.17 -25.91 -28.03
N PRO A 630 13.88 -26.28 -28.16
CA PRO A 630 13.49 -27.67 -28.15
C PRO A 630 13.93 -28.38 -29.43
N ASP A 631 14.48 -29.58 -29.26
CA ASP A 631 14.76 -30.54 -30.31
C ASP A 631 13.68 -31.65 -30.30
N TYR A 632 13.02 -31.82 -31.44
CA TYR A 632 11.86 -32.72 -31.59
C TYR A 632 12.27 -33.99 -32.34
N ASN A 633 12.54 -35.05 -31.59
CA ASN A 633 13.02 -36.33 -32.10
C ASN A 633 11.85 -37.31 -32.32
N PHE A 634 11.33 -37.34 -33.54
CA PHE A 634 10.32 -38.31 -33.96
C PHE A 634 10.98 -39.61 -34.43
N LYS A 635 10.61 -40.74 -33.83
CA LYS A 635 11.13 -42.07 -34.23
C LYS A 635 10.74 -42.45 -35.66
N ASN A 636 9.54 -42.02 -36.09
CA ASN A 636 9.09 -42.07 -37.48
C ASN A 636 8.92 -40.64 -38.01
N THR A 637 9.64 -40.29 -39.07
CA THR A 637 9.67 -38.95 -39.68
C THR A 637 8.71 -38.77 -40.85
N GLU A 638 7.94 -39.79 -41.22
CA GLU A 638 6.95 -39.71 -42.28
C GLU A 638 5.87 -38.66 -41.94
N GLY A 639 5.72 -37.66 -42.81
CA GLY A 639 4.75 -36.56 -42.62
C GLY A 639 5.18 -35.47 -41.63
N VAL A 640 6.42 -35.51 -41.09
CA VAL A 640 6.93 -34.54 -40.11
C VAL A 640 7.64 -33.37 -40.79
N ALA A 641 7.26 -32.14 -40.45
CA ALA A 641 7.90 -30.90 -40.87
C ALA A 641 8.06 -29.96 -39.65
N GLY A 642 9.22 -30.05 -38.98
CA GLY A 642 9.46 -29.32 -37.74
C GLY A 642 8.51 -29.79 -36.62
N TYR A 643 7.72 -28.87 -36.08
CA TYR A 643 6.71 -29.15 -35.05
C TYR A 643 5.33 -29.53 -35.62
N GLN A 644 5.18 -29.58 -36.94
CA GLN A 644 3.93 -29.96 -37.61
C GLN A 644 4.03 -31.40 -38.13
N VAL A 645 2.99 -32.19 -37.91
CA VAL A 645 2.93 -33.60 -38.31
C VAL A 645 1.63 -33.90 -39.05
N VAL A 646 1.75 -34.39 -40.28
CA VAL A 646 0.63 -34.92 -41.07
C VAL A 646 0.34 -36.35 -40.62
N TYR A 647 -0.93 -36.72 -40.52
CA TYR A 647 -1.33 -38.04 -40.06
C TYR A 647 -1.09 -39.14 -41.12
N HIS A 648 -0.48 -40.25 -40.68
CA HIS A 648 -0.31 -41.49 -41.46
C HIS A 648 -1.01 -42.71 -40.80
N GLY A 649 -1.68 -42.51 -39.66
CA GLY A 649 -2.48 -43.55 -39.01
C GLY A 649 -1.63 -44.57 -38.25
N ILE A 650 -0.50 -44.11 -37.69
CA ILE A 650 0.46 -44.90 -36.92
C ILE A 650 0.51 -44.44 -35.46
N ASP A 651 1.01 -45.29 -34.57
CA ASP A 651 1.45 -44.84 -33.25
C ASP A 651 2.80 -44.13 -33.40
N ARG A 652 2.86 -42.85 -33.03
CA ARG A 652 4.06 -42.03 -33.20
C ARG A 652 4.72 -41.71 -31.86
N GLU A 653 5.93 -42.21 -31.69
CA GLU A 653 6.82 -41.87 -30.56
C GLU A 653 7.56 -40.55 -30.87
N VAL A 654 7.50 -39.60 -29.94
CA VAL A 654 8.25 -38.35 -29.98
C VAL A 654 8.98 -38.13 -28.66
N GLU A 655 10.26 -37.81 -28.75
CA GLU A 655 11.10 -37.36 -27.64
C GLU A 655 11.43 -35.87 -27.84
N ILE A 656 11.07 -35.03 -26.88
CA ILE A 656 11.34 -33.58 -26.92
C ILE A 656 12.45 -33.30 -25.92
N LYS A 657 13.61 -32.83 -26.40
CA LYS A 657 14.74 -32.46 -25.55
C LYS A 657 14.96 -30.97 -25.57
N TYR A 658 15.38 -30.41 -24.46
CA TYR A 658 15.93 -29.08 -24.45
C TYR A 658 17.02 -28.94 -23.41
N VAL A 659 17.85 -27.92 -23.60
CA VAL A 659 18.81 -27.46 -22.60
C VAL A 659 18.37 -26.07 -22.18
N ASP A 660 18.17 -25.87 -20.88
CA ASP A 660 17.88 -24.54 -20.36
C ASP A 660 19.15 -23.66 -20.36
N PHE A 661 19.02 -22.37 -20.03
CA PHE A 661 20.16 -21.48 -19.98
C PHE A 661 21.05 -21.74 -18.76
N PHE A 662 20.65 -22.61 -17.81
CA PHE A 662 21.52 -23.07 -16.73
C PHE A 662 22.44 -24.20 -17.19
N GLY A 663 22.08 -24.88 -18.29
CA GLY A 663 22.82 -26.01 -18.85
C GLY A 663 22.23 -27.36 -18.46
N GLU A 664 21.07 -27.39 -17.81
CA GLU A 664 20.38 -28.64 -17.48
C GLU A 664 19.61 -29.16 -18.69
N GLU A 665 19.75 -30.44 -18.96
CA GLU A 665 19.01 -31.14 -20.01
C GLU A 665 17.70 -31.72 -19.44
N ALA A 666 16.59 -31.41 -20.10
CA ALA A 666 15.30 -32.03 -19.80
C ALA A 666 14.74 -32.73 -21.04
N SER A 667 14.01 -33.82 -20.81
CA SER A 667 13.42 -34.62 -21.89
C SER A 667 12.01 -35.07 -21.56
N PHE A 668 11.11 -34.98 -22.55
CA PHE A 668 9.75 -35.50 -22.48
C PHE A 668 9.56 -36.59 -23.52
N HIS A 669 8.83 -37.64 -23.17
CA HIS A 669 8.53 -38.75 -24.08
C HIS A 669 7.02 -38.95 -24.20
N PHE A 670 6.51 -39.00 -25.43
CA PHE A 670 5.09 -39.16 -25.72
C PHE A 670 4.85 -40.19 -26.82
N ILE A 671 3.74 -40.92 -26.71
CA ILE A 671 3.24 -41.83 -27.75
C ILE A 671 1.87 -41.33 -28.23
N ILE A 672 1.82 -40.87 -29.48
CA ILE A 672 0.63 -40.30 -30.10
C ILE A 672 -0.07 -41.37 -30.92
N ASP A 673 -1.27 -41.80 -30.50
CA ASP A 673 -2.14 -42.67 -31.30
C ASP A 673 -2.90 -41.83 -32.33
N GLU A 674 -2.35 -41.73 -33.54
CA GLU A 674 -2.92 -40.93 -34.62
C GLU A 674 -4.30 -41.41 -35.07
N GLN A 675 -4.58 -42.70 -34.94
CA GLN A 675 -5.87 -43.27 -35.33
C GLN A 675 -6.97 -42.80 -34.36
N ILE A 676 -6.70 -42.88 -33.06
CA ILE A 676 -7.61 -42.39 -32.04
C ILE A 676 -7.75 -40.87 -32.12
N ALA A 677 -6.65 -40.12 -32.27
CA ALA A 677 -6.70 -38.67 -32.46
C ALA A 677 -7.62 -38.29 -33.63
N LYS A 678 -7.49 -38.98 -34.77
CA LYS A 678 -8.39 -38.79 -35.93
C LYS A 678 -9.85 -39.12 -35.62
N LYS A 679 -10.14 -40.20 -34.89
CA LYS A 679 -11.53 -40.51 -34.48
C LYS A 679 -12.13 -39.38 -33.65
N ILE A 680 -11.35 -38.80 -32.74
CA ILE A 680 -11.82 -37.70 -31.89
C ILE A 680 -12.08 -36.46 -32.75
N VAL A 681 -11.14 -36.09 -33.64
CA VAL A 681 -11.28 -34.96 -34.57
C VAL A 681 -12.51 -35.11 -35.48
N LYS A 682 -12.75 -36.30 -36.03
CA LYS A 682 -13.91 -36.58 -36.90
C LYS A 682 -15.23 -36.77 -36.14
N GLY A 683 -15.22 -36.70 -34.82
CA GLY A 683 -16.40 -36.86 -33.99
C GLY A 683 -16.99 -38.27 -33.96
N SER A 684 -16.19 -39.29 -34.28
CA SER A 684 -16.58 -40.70 -34.27
C SER A 684 -16.09 -41.46 -33.04
N ALA A 685 -15.32 -40.82 -32.15
CA ALA A 685 -14.75 -41.43 -30.94
C ALA A 685 -15.78 -41.66 -29.83
N ALA A 686 -15.62 -42.75 -29.07
CA ALA A 686 -16.29 -42.99 -27.80
C ALA A 686 -15.47 -42.43 -26.61
N VAL A 687 -16.07 -42.35 -25.42
CA VAL A 687 -15.36 -41.97 -24.19
C VAL A 687 -14.12 -42.85 -23.95
N SER A 688 -14.22 -44.16 -24.19
CA SER A 688 -13.11 -45.10 -24.04
C SER A 688 -11.96 -44.86 -25.02
N ASP A 689 -12.24 -44.30 -26.20
CA ASP A 689 -11.18 -43.88 -27.13
C ASP A 689 -10.40 -42.68 -26.53
N VAL A 690 -11.08 -41.72 -25.88
CA VAL A 690 -10.42 -40.57 -25.24
C VAL A 690 -9.58 -41.00 -24.04
N GLU A 691 -10.09 -41.92 -23.21
CA GLU A 691 -9.34 -42.48 -22.07
C GLU A 691 -8.06 -43.19 -22.56
N LYS A 692 -8.19 -44.03 -23.59
CA LYS A 692 -7.04 -44.71 -24.20
C LYS A 692 -6.05 -43.73 -24.85
N PHE A 693 -6.54 -42.63 -25.42
CA PHE A 693 -5.68 -41.58 -25.98
C PHE A 693 -4.83 -40.92 -24.89
N VAL A 694 -5.45 -40.57 -23.77
CA VAL A 694 -4.79 -39.98 -22.60
C VAL A 694 -3.78 -40.95 -21.98
N GLU A 695 -4.14 -42.23 -21.85
CA GLU A 695 -3.26 -43.28 -21.34
C GLU A 695 -2.04 -43.47 -22.24
N LYS A 696 -2.23 -43.59 -23.57
CA LYS A 696 -1.12 -43.74 -24.51
C LYS A 696 -0.21 -42.52 -24.56
N LEU A 697 -0.78 -41.32 -24.43
CA LEU A 697 -0.02 -40.08 -24.36
C LEU A 697 0.69 -39.90 -23.00
N ASN A 698 0.49 -40.83 -22.05
CA ASN A 698 1.11 -40.84 -20.74
C ASN A 698 0.82 -39.56 -19.93
N LEU A 699 -0.44 -39.11 -19.94
CA LEU A 699 -0.87 -37.94 -19.18
C LEU A 699 -1.49 -38.35 -17.83
N GLU A 700 -0.92 -37.83 -16.75
CA GLU A 700 -1.41 -38.04 -15.37
C GLU A 700 -2.27 -36.84 -14.90
N ASP A 701 -3.13 -37.08 -13.90
CA ASP A 701 -4.00 -36.07 -13.24
C ASP A 701 -4.72 -35.10 -14.20
N VAL A 702 -5.26 -35.67 -15.28
CA VAL A 702 -5.86 -34.90 -16.36
C VAL A 702 -7.15 -34.18 -15.96
N LYS A 703 -7.28 -32.94 -16.43
CA LYS A 703 -8.51 -32.15 -16.37
C LYS A 703 -9.03 -31.93 -17.78
N TYR A 704 -10.31 -32.19 -17.99
CA TYR A 704 -10.98 -32.01 -19.27
C TYR A 704 -11.75 -30.70 -19.32
N GLN A 705 -11.82 -30.08 -20.50
CA GLN A 705 -12.69 -28.96 -20.80
C GLN A 705 -13.27 -29.13 -22.21
N PHE A 706 -14.60 -29.15 -22.29
CA PHE A 706 -15.33 -29.30 -23.55
C PHE A 706 -15.87 -27.94 -23.98
N ARG A 707 -15.49 -27.45 -25.17
CA ARG A 707 -15.96 -26.18 -25.73
C ARG A 707 -17.18 -26.43 -26.61
N ILE A 708 -18.33 -25.85 -26.23
CA ILE A 708 -19.63 -26.02 -26.90
C ILE A 708 -20.15 -24.64 -27.30
N LYS A 709 -20.78 -24.49 -28.49
CA LYS A 709 -21.24 -23.19 -29.03
C LYS A 709 -22.35 -22.50 -28.20
N GLN A 710 -23.00 -23.18 -27.24
CA GLN A 710 -24.06 -22.61 -26.39
C GLN A 710 -23.52 -22.13 -25.03
N LYS A 711 -23.90 -20.92 -24.61
CA LYS A 711 -23.12 -20.03 -23.73
C LYS A 711 -23.26 -20.22 -22.20
N VAL A 712 -23.66 -21.38 -21.67
CA VAL A 712 -23.80 -21.56 -20.21
C VAL A 712 -23.32 -22.93 -19.74
N GLY A 713 -22.26 -22.94 -18.92
CA GLY A 713 -21.80 -24.12 -18.16
C GLY A 713 -20.29 -24.42 -18.29
N ASN A 714 -19.68 -24.86 -17.18
CA ASN A 714 -18.32 -25.42 -17.16
C ASN A 714 -18.38 -26.93 -17.46
N HIS A 715 -18.33 -27.30 -18.75
CA HIS A 715 -18.35 -28.70 -19.18
C HIS A 715 -16.97 -29.35 -18.96
N LYS A 716 -16.77 -29.97 -17.79
CA LYS A 716 -15.48 -30.58 -17.38
C LYS A 716 -15.49 -32.10 -17.20
N VAL A 717 -16.68 -32.72 -17.24
CA VAL A 717 -16.83 -34.17 -17.04
C VAL A 717 -16.73 -34.88 -18.38
N LEU A 718 -15.84 -35.87 -18.51
CA LEU A 718 -15.77 -36.73 -19.67
C LEU A 718 -17.01 -37.66 -19.71
N ASN A 719 -17.86 -37.47 -20.72
CA ASN A 719 -19.01 -38.32 -21.02
C ASN A 719 -19.41 -38.16 -22.51
N ASP A 720 -20.23 -39.09 -23.02
CA ASP A 720 -20.63 -39.10 -24.44
C ASP A 720 -21.37 -37.83 -24.85
N ILE A 721 -22.15 -37.22 -23.96
CA ILE A 721 -22.94 -36.01 -24.26
C ILE A 721 -22.01 -34.84 -24.54
N HIS A 722 -21.04 -34.60 -23.67
CA HIS A 722 -20.07 -33.51 -23.82
C HIS A 722 -19.13 -33.76 -25.01
N LEU A 723 -18.64 -34.99 -25.17
CA LEU A 723 -17.76 -35.37 -26.26
C LEU A 723 -18.43 -35.20 -27.63
N ASN A 724 -19.71 -35.58 -27.76
CA ASN A 724 -20.42 -35.45 -29.04
C ASN A 724 -20.75 -33.99 -29.38
N LYS A 725 -21.13 -33.18 -28.39
CA LYS A 725 -21.58 -31.79 -28.60
C LYS A 725 -20.47 -30.75 -28.69
N CYS A 726 -19.24 -31.07 -28.25
CA CYS A 726 -18.15 -30.11 -28.31
C CYS A 726 -17.64 -29.88 -29.74
N HIS A 727 -17.16 -28.67 -29.99
CA HIS A 727 -16.38 -28.32 -31.18
C HIS A 727 -14.87 -28.36 -30.90
N ALA A 728 -14.47 -28.33 -29.63
CA ALA A 728 -13.09 -28.57 -29.21
C ALA A 728 -13.06 -29.30 -27.86
N LEU A 729 -12.08 -30.19 -27.72
CA LEU A 729 -11.73 -30.88 -26.48
C LEU A 729 -10.35 -30.38 -26.01
N GLU A 730 -10.29 -29.87 -24.79
CA GLU A 730 -9.05 -29.47 -24.13
C GLU A 730 -8.76 -30.44 -22.98
N ILE A 731 -7.53 -30.92 -22.89
CA ILE A 731 -7.04 -31.82 -21.86
C ILE A 731 -5.78 -31.18 -21.27
N SER A 732 -5.76 -30.92 -19.97
CA SER A 732 -4.59 -30.35 -19.30
C SER A 732 -4.09 -31.30 -18.21
N SER A 733 -2.79 -31.59 -18.21
CA SER A 733 -2.06 -32.24 -17.11
C SER A 733 -1.06 -31.24 -16.50
N GLU A 734 -0.22 -31.70 -15.57
CA GLU A 734 0.92 -30.93 -15.06
C GLU A 734 1.90 -30.56 -16.17
N THR A 735 2.31 -31.54 -16.98
CA THR A 735 3.38 -31.40 -17.98
C THR A 735 2.89 -31.01 -19.39
N SER A 736 1.59 -31.16 -19.68
CA SER A 736 1.08 -31.05 -21.06
C SER A 736 -0.28 -30.38 -21.16
N PHE A 737 -0.54 -29.79 -22.33
CA PHE A 737 -1.85 -29.27 -22.71
C PHE A 737 -2.20 -29.76 -24.12
N VAL A 738 -3.32 -30.44 -24.26
CA VAL A 738 -3.79 -30.99 -25.53
C VAL A 738 -5.08 -30.30 -25.92
N GLN A 739 -5.12 -29.77 -27.14
CA GLN A 739 -6.32 -29.21 -27.76
C GLN A 739 -6.65 -30.00 -29.03
N ILE A 740 -7.87 -30.51 -29.13
CA ILE A 740 -8.37 -31.25 -30.28
C ILE A 740 -9.55 -30.48 -30.86
N ILE A 741 -9.42 -30.00 -32.10
CA ILE A 741 -10.49 -29.29 -32.81
C ILE A 741 -11.28 -30.30 -33.65
N LYS A 742 -12.60 -30.34 -33.47
CA LYS A 742 -13.48 -31.28 -34.16
C LYS A 742 -14.02 -30.70 -35.48
N ASN A 743 -14.08 -31.52 -36.52
CA ASN A 743 -14.61 -31.17 -37.85
C ASN A 743 -15.96 -31.90 -38.07
N VAL A 744 -17.11 -31.25 -37.84
CA VAL A 744 -18.43 -31.95 -37.71
C VAL A 744 -19.57 -31.32 -38.53
N GLU A 745 -19.33 -30.51 -39.56
CA GLU A 745 -20.40 -30.14 -40.51
C GLU A 745 -20.51 -31.20 -41.63
N LEU A 746 -21.70 -31.79 -41.78
CA LEU A 746 -22.00 -32.89 -42.73
C LEU A 746 -23.02 -32.43 -43.79
N ASP A 747 -22.90 -32.94 -45.03
CA ASP A 747 -23.84 -32.75 -46.16
C ASP A 747 -24.15 -34.12 -46.83
N VAL A 748 -25.20 -34.19 -47.67
CA VAL A 748 -25.61 -35.40 -48.40
C VAL A 748 -25.62 -35.14 -49.91
N SER A 749 -24.94 -35.96 -50.71
CA SER A 749 -24.97 -35.90 -52.18
C SER A 749 -25.72 -37.08 -52.78
N PHE A 750 -26.84 -36.82 -53.47
CA PHE A 750 -27.66 -37.86 -54.10
C PHE A 750 -27.09 -38.32 -55.45
N GLU A 751 -26.87 -39.62 -55.60
CA GLU A 751 -26.44 -40.29 -56.84
C GLU A 751 -27.63 -40.58 -57.76
N THR A 752 -28.78 -40.91 -57.17
CA THR A 752 -30.05 -41.11 -57.88
C THR A 752 -31.14 -40.31 -57.17
N SER A 753 -31.60 -39.23 -57.79
CA SER A 753 -32.75 -38.48 -57.32
C SER A 753 -33.54 -37.89 -58.47
N SER A 754 -34.86 -37.92 -58.33
CA SER A 754 -35.80 -37.17 -59.15
C SER A 754 -36.67 -36.38 -58.20
N GLU A 755 -36.77 -35.07 -58.43
CA GLU A 755 -37.74 -34.21 -57.74
C GLU A 755 -39.20 -34.56 -58.11
N HIS A 756 -39.38 -35.53 -59.01
CA HIS A 756 -40.67 -36.02 -59.50
C HIS A 756 -40.70 -37.56 -59.51
N ILE A 757 -41.61 -38.14 -58.74
CA ILE A 757 -41.85 -39.60 -58.72
C ILE A 757 -43.22 -39.87 -59.36
N SER A 758 -43.23 -40.69 -60.42
CA SER A 758 -44.45 -41.15 -61.10
C SER A 758 -44.80 -42.56 -60.63
N ILE A 759 -45.98 -42.75 -60.06
CA ILE A 759 -46.49 -44.04 -59.58
C ILE A 759 -47.19 -44.77 -60.74
N ASN A 760 -46.41 -45.23 -61.72
CA ASN A 760 -46.90 -46.04 -62.84
C ASN A 760 -46.91 -47.54 -62.48
N SER A 761 -47.75 -48.34 -63.16
CA SER A 761 -47.93 -49.78 -62.89
C SER A 761 -46.69 -50.65 -63.10
N ASP A 762 -45.66 -50.13 -63.77
CA ASP A 762 -44.55 -50.93 -64.30
C ASP A 762 -43.28 -50.86 -63.43
N ILE A 763 -43.30 -50.10 -62.32
CA ILE A 763 -42.17 -49.92 -61.39
C ILE A 763 -42.62 -50.26 -59.97
N GLU A 764 -41.95 -51.24 -59.34
CA GLU A 764 -42.30 -51.67 -57.97
C GLU A 764 -41.66 -50.79 -56.88
N ASN A 765 -40.39 -50.41 -57.04
CA ASN A 765 -39.61 -49.68 -56.04
C ASN A 765 -38.88 -48.47 -56.65
N TYR A 766 -38.71 -47.42 -55.85
CA TYR A 766 -37.85 -46.28 -56.16
C TYR A 766 -36.71 -46.21 -55.16
N ASP A 767 -35.47 -46.32 -55.64
CA ASP A 767 -34.27 -46.33 -54.82
C ASP A 767 -33.63 -44.93 -54.79
N PHE A 768 -33.45 -44.36 -53.60
CA PHE A 768 -32.60 -43.20 -53.38
C PHE A 768 -31.22 -43.68 -52.97
N ILE A 769 -30.23 -43.45 -53.81
CA ILE A 769 -28.82 -43.75 -53.51
C ILE A 769 -28.09 -42.43 -53.31
N PHE A 770 -27.35 -42.28 -52.21
CA PHE A 770 -26.62 -41.06 -51.86
C PHE A 770 -25.35 -41.33 -51.06
N LYS A 771 -24.46 -40.34 -50.96
CA LYS A 771 -23.25 -40.36 -50.12
C LYS A 771 -23.26 -39.21 -49.14
N VAL A 772 -22.64 -39.37 -47.97
CA VAL A 772 -22.47 -38.29 -46.97
C VAL A 772 -21.09 -37.67 -47.15
N LEU A 773 -21.04 -36.33 -47.07
CA LEU A 773 -19.83 -35.53 -47.22
C LEU A 773 -19.55 -34.75 -45.93
N ASP A 774 -18.28 -34.51 -45.61
CA ASP A 774 -17.89 -33.52 -44.61
C ASP A 774 -17.66 -32.13 -45.23
N ILE A 775 -17.26 -31.14 -44.42
CA ILE A 775 -17.00 -29.76 -44.87
C ILE A 775 -15.93 -29.68 -45.99
N ASP A 776 -15.03 -30.67 -46.04
CA ASP A 776 -13.95 -30.77 -47.02
C ASP A 776 -14.37 -31.59 -48.26
N GLN A 777 -15.67 -31.90 -48.39
CA GLN A 777 -16.26 -32.66 -49.49
C GLN A 777 -15.71 -34.10 -49.58
N GLN A 778 -15.26 -34.69 -48.46
CA GLN A 778 -14.83 -36.08 -48.41
C GLN A 778 -15.95 -37.00 -47.95
N TYR A 779 -15.97 -38.23 -48.47
CA TYR A 779 -17.00 -39.20 -48.12
C TYR A 779 -16.86 -39.68 -46.68
N VAL A 780 -17.95 -39.55 -45.93
CA VAL A 780 -18.09 -40.11 -44.58
C VAL A 780 -18.83 -41.44 -44.68
N LEU A 781 -18.19 -42.50 -44.19
CA LEU A 781 -18.65 -43.89 -44.31
C LEU A 781 -19.23 -44.38 -42.97
N ASP A 782 -20.10 -45.40 -43.03
CA ASP A 782 -20.58 -46.17 -41.86
C ASP A 782 -21.29 -45.35 -40.76
N LEU A 783 -21.89 -44.21 -41.13
CA LEU A 783 -22.84 -43.49 -40.27
C LEU A 783 -24.16 -44.24 -40.11
N GLU A 784 -24.69 -44.28 -38.88
CA GLU A 784 -26.06 -44.68 -38.61
C GLU A 784 -27.02 -43.54 -39.01
N LEU A 785 -27.78 -43.77 -40.09
CA LEU A 785 -28.72 -42.80 -40.65
C LEU A 785 -30.14 -43.35 -40.62
N THR A 786 -31.11 -42.44 -40.52
CA THR A 786 -32.52 -42.71 -40.77
C THR A 786 -33.08 -41.64 -41.70
N SER A 787 -34.26 -41.87 -42.24
CA SER A 787 -34.93 -40.88 -43.08
C SER A 787 -36.38 -40.71 -42.68
N GLN A 788 -36.89 -39.50 -42.90
CA GLN A 788 -38.27 -39.14 -42.65
C GLN A 788 -38.90 -38.56 -43.91
N PHE A 789 -40.08 -39.04 -44.24
CA PHE A 789 -40.91 -38.54 -45.33
C PHE A 789 -42.17 -37.90 -44.76
N THR A 790 -42.35 -36.62 -45.04
CA THR A 790 -43.54 -35.87 -44.67
C THR A 790 -44.36 -35.58 -45.93
N PHE A 791 -45.49 -36.25 -46.09
CA PHE A 791 -46.44 -36.05 -47.17
C PHE A 791 -47.43 -34.94 -46.80
N ILE A 792 -47.45 -33.86 -47.58
CA ILE A 792 -48.33 -32.72 -47.34
C ILE A 792 -49.54 -32.83 -48.27
N ILE A 793 -50.72 -33.07 -47.69
CA ILE A 793 -51.99 -33.23 -48.40
C ILE A 793 -52.78 -31.92 -48.35
N ASP A 794 -53.06 -31.35 -49.51
CA ASP A 794 -53.87 -30.14 -49.67
C ASP A 794 -55.37 -30.45 -49.66
N GLU A 795 -56.02 -30.19 -48.52
CA GLU A 795 -57.46 -30.39 -48.28
C GLU A 795 -58.35 -29.25 -48.80
N GLY A 796 -57.80 -28.27 -49.50
CA GLY A 796 -58.52 -27.16 -50.14
C GLY A 796 -58.41 -25.82 -49.40
N PRO A 797 -58.86 -24.72 -50.03
CA PRO A 797 -58.47 -23.35 -49.67
C PRO A 797 -58.97 -22.81 -48.31
N GLN A 798 -59.68 -23.60 -47.51
CA GLN A 798 -60.17 -23.20 -46.17
C GLN A 798 -59.92 -24.26 -45.07
N LYS A 799 -59.00 -25.21 -45.29
CA LYS A 799 -58.56 -26.19 -44.28
C LYS A 799 -57.03 -26.21 -44.23
N GLU A 800 -56.45 -26.41 -43.05
CA GLU A 800 -55.01 -26.62 -42.93
C GLU A 800 -54.58 -27.90 -43.63
N ASN A 801 -53.40 -27.88 -44.27
CA ASN A 801 -52.86 -29.06 -44.94
C ASN A 801 -52.62 -30.15 -43.90
N ARG A 802 -52.98 -31.38 -44.27
CA ARG A 802 -52.74 -32.53 -43.41
C ARG A 802 -51.36 -33.12 -43.74
N GLU A 803 -50.55 -33.30 -42.70
CA GLU A 803 -49.25 -33.96 -42.83
C GLU A 803 -49.35 -35.43 -42.42
N ILE A 804 -48.78 -36.31 -43.24
CA ILE A 804 -48.55 -37.71 -42.92
C ILE A 804 -47.04 -37.92 -42.87
N VAL A 805 -46.52 -38.34 -41.72
CA VAL A 805 -45.08 -38.53 -41.51
C VAL A 805 -44.79 -40.02 -41.39
N GLU A 806 -43.87 -40.51 -42.22
CA GLU A 806 -43.40 -41.90 -42.22
C GLU A 806 -41.88 -41.93 -42.14
N ASN A 807 -41.33 -42.85 -41.35
CA ASN A 807 -39.87 -43.02 -41.24
C ASN A 807 -39.44 -44.24 -42.05
N PHE A 808 -38.30 -44.13 -42.72
CA PHE A 808 -37.75 -45.18 -43.54
C PHE A 808 -36.31 -45.47 -43.14
N GLU A 809 -35.97 -46.76 -43.12
CA GLU A 809 -34.61 -47.22 -42.85
C GLU A 809 -33.68 -46.87 -44.02
N VAL A 810 -32.45 -46.50 -43.67
CA VAL A 810 -31.38 -46.22 -44.62
C VAL A 810 -30.33 -47.31 -44.48
N GLU A 811 -30.13 -48.10 -45.54
CA GLU A 811 -29.13 -49.17 -45.58
C GLU A 811 -27.80 -48.62 -46.09
N TYR A 812 -26.69 -48.92 -45.40
CA TYR A 812 -25.35 -48.62 -45.92
C TYR A 812 -24.88 -49.74 -46.85
N LEU A 813 -24.34 -49.39 -48.03
CA LEU A 813 -23.84 -50.31 -49.05
C LEU A 813 -22.30 -50.32 -49.07
N PRO A 814 -21.62 -51.27 -48.38
CA PRO A 814 -20.17 -51.24 -48.18
C PRO A 814 -19.36 -51.33 -49.48
N SER A 815 -19.91 -51.96 -50.52
CA SER A 815 -19.25 -52.14 -51.82
C SER A 815 -19.11 -50.85 -52.64
N SER A 816 -19.92 -49.83 -52.35
CA SER A 816 -19.96 -48.56 -53.09
C SER A 816 -19.70 -47.33 -52.21
N GLY A 817 -19.72 -47.51 -50.89
CA GLY A 817 -19.66 -46.40 -49.93
C GLY A 817 -20.89 -45.50 -49.95
N SER A 818 -21.99 -45.95 -50.56
CA SER A 818 -23.26 -45.24 -50.67
C SER A 818 -24.26 -45.72 -49.64
N TYR A 819 -25.28 -44.92 -49.40
CA TYR A 819 -26.47 -45.22 -48.62
C TYR A 819 -27.65 -45.41 -49.56
N LYS A 820 -28.52 -46.36 -49.23
CA LYS A 820 -29.70 -46.73 -50.01
C LYS A 820 -30.96 -46.64 -49.16
N LEU A 821 -31.93 -45.91 -49.67
CA LEU A 821 -33.27 -45.80 -49.14
C LEU A 821 -34.27 -46.32 -50.19
N VAL A 822 -35.07 -47.33 -49.85
CA VAL A 822 -36.03 -47.97 -50.77
C VAL A 822 -37.44 -47.51 -50.48
N LEU A 823 -38.09 -46.91 -51.47
CA LEU A 823 -39.49 -46.52 -51.42
C LEU A 823 -40.34 -47.50 -52.24
N ALA A 824 -41.14 -48.35 -51.58
CA ALA A 824 -42.05 -49.28 -52.23
C ALA A 824 -43.28 -48.54 -52.79
N LEU A 825 -43.34 -48.36 -54.12
CA LEU A 825 -44.35 -47.52 -54.78
C LEU A 825 -45.77 -48.10 -54.66
N LYS A 826 -45.90 -49.42 -54.55
CA LYS A 826 -47.19 -50.09 -54.32
C LYS A 826 -47.79 -49.73 -52.97
N ASN A 827 -46.98 -49.76 -51.90
CA ASN A 827 -47.43 -49.41 -50.55
C ASN A 827 -47.77 -47.91 -50.47
N LEU A 828 -46.96 -47.08 -51.13
CA LEU A 828 -47.22 -45.64 -51.25
C LEU A 828 -48.53 -45.35 -51.99
N LYS A 829 -48.82 -46.09 -53.07
CA LYS A 829 -50.08 -45.97 -53.81
C LYS A 829 -51.29 -46.35 -52.97
N GLU A 830 -51.19 -47.40 -52.15
CA GLU A 830 -52.24 -47.80 -51.21
C GLU A 830 -52.45 -46.75 -50.12
N LEU A 831 -51.36 -46.29 -49.49
CA LEU A 831 -51.38 -45.24 -48.46
C LEU A 831 -52.05 -43.96 -48.95
N LEU A 832 -51.76 -43.57 -50.19
CA LEU A 832 -52.24 -42.33 -50.80
C LEU A 832 -53.56 -42.50 -51.59
N SER A 833 -54.09 -43.72 -51.71
CA SER A 833 -55.24 -44.07 -52.58
C SER A 833 -56.49 -43.22 -52.35
N GLY A 834 -56.70 -42.72 -51.13
CA GLY A 834 -57.85 -41.89 -50.76
C GLY A 834 -57.68 -40.38 -51.03
N TYR A 835 -56.50 -39.93 -51.44
CA TYR A 835 -56.15 -38.50 -51.47
C TYR A 835 -55.85 -37.96 -52.89
N TRP A 836 -55.99 -38.80 -53.94
CA TRP A 836 -55.79 -38.39 -55.34
C TRP A 836 -56.91 -37.45 -55.83
N LYS A 837 -56.56 -36.27 -56.35
CA LYS A 837 -57.53 -35.32 -56.95
C LYS A 837 -57.94 -35.78 -58.37
N PRO A 838 -59.25 -35.90 -58.69
CA PRO A 838 -59.72 -36.53 -59.94
C PRO A 838 -59.25 -35.85 -61.24
N GLU A 839 -58.94 -34.56 -61.22
CA GLU A 839 -58.71 -33.78 -62.45
C GLU A 839 -57.25 -33.72 -62.91
N ASN A 840 -56.25 -34.08 -62.09
CA ASN A 840 -54.82 -33.97 -62.47
C ASN A 840 -53.89 -35.13 -62.04
N LYS A 841 -54.35 -36.14 -61.28
CA LYS A 841 -53.51 -37.25 -60.79
C LYS A 841 -52.19 -36.84 -60.08
N ILE A 842 -52.09 -35.63 -59.54
CA ILE A 842 -50.95 -35.15 -58.75
C ILE A 842 -51.45 -34.84 -57.34
N LEU A 843 -50.78 -35.36 -56.31
CA LEU A 843 -51.31 -35.40 -54.94
C LEU A 843 -50.73 -34.32 -54.01
N GLY A 844 -49.50 -33.85 -54.24
CA GLY A 844 -48.84 -32.83 -53.40
C GLY A 844 -47.32 -32.97 -53.34
N ILE A 845 -46.65 -32.07 -52.61
CA ILE A 845 -45.21 -32.10 -52.33
C ILE A 845 -44.98 -32.94 -51.07
N ALA A 846 -44.05 -33.89 -51.13
CA ALA A 846 -43.50 -34.60 -49.99
C ALA A 846 -42.12 -34.04 -49.64
N LYS A 847 -41.75 -33.99 -48.36
CA LYS A 847 -40.42 -33.60 -47.90
C LYS A 847 -39.68 -34.83 -47.39
N LEU A 848 -38.52 -35.13 -47.96
CA LEU A 848 -37.57 -36.15 -47.48
C LEU A 848 -36.48 -35.47 -46.65
N GLU A 849 -36.24 -35.99 -45.45
CA GLU A 849 -35.13 -35.57 -44.58
C GLU A 849 -34.23 -36.76 -44.27
N ILE A 850 -32.91 -36.57 -44.38
CA ILE A 850 -31.90 -37.54 -43.95
C ILE A 850 -31.36 -37.10 -42.58
N ILE A 851 -31.45 -37.97 -41.59
CA ILE A 851 -31.21 -37.64 -40.18
C ILE A 851 -30.10 -38.55 -39.64
N SER A 852 -29.13 -37.97 -38.92
CA SER A 852 -28.14 -38.76 -38.18
C SER A 852 -28.77 -39.30 -36.89
N VAL A 853 -28.71 -40.62 -36.69
CA VAL A 853 -29.29 -41.28 -35.51
C VAL A 853 -28.60 -40.82 -34.23
N LYS A 854 -27.28 -40.62 -34.27
CA LYS A 854 -26.47 -40.28 -33.08
C LYS A 854 -26.78 -38.91 -32.48
N ASN A 855 -27.13 -37.91 -33.30
CA ASN A 855 -27.36 -36.54 -32.83
C ASN A 855 -28.77 -36.01 -33.11
N SER A 856 -29.63 -36.81 -33.76
CA SER A 856 -31.00 -36.44 -34.17
C SER A 856 -31.09 -35.17 -35.03
N ALA A 857 -30.00 -34.79 -35.70
CA ALA A 857 -29.95 -33.62 -36.56
C ALA A 857 -30.28 -34.00 -38.01
N SER A 858 -31.11 -33.18 -38.67
CA SER A 858 -31.35 -33.25 -40.11
C SER A 858 -30.08 -32.79 -40.84
N ILE A 859 -29.48 -33.68 -41.62
CA ILE A 859 -28.27 -33.43 -42.40
C ILE A 859 -28.64 -32.71 -43.70
N ARG A 860 -29.70 -33.18 -44.37
CA ARG A 860 -30.22 -32.57 -45.60
C ARG A 860 -31.72 -32.83 -45.74
N SER A 861 -32.43 -31.86 -46.31
CA SER A 861 -33.84 -31.99 -46.69
C SER A 861 -34.08 -31.70 -48.17
N MET A 862 -35.05 -32.38 -48.77
CA MET A 862 -35.41 -32.27 -50.18
C MET A 862 -36.92 -32.35 -50.37
N ASN A 863 -37.48 -31.51 -51.25
CA ASN A 863 -38.89 -31.56 -51.63
C ASN A 863 -39.07 -32.41 -52.90
N ILE A 864 -40.05 -33.31 -52.90
CA ILE A 864 -40.32 -34.30 -53.94
C ILE A 864 -41.79 -34.20 -54.34
N LYS A 865 -42.10 -34.11 -55.62
CA LYS A 865 -43.47 -34.15 -56.15
C LYS A 865 -43.86 -35.56 -56.51
N ILE A 866 -45.05 -35.99 -56.09
CA ILE A 866 -45.56 -37.34 -56.36
C ILE A 866 -46.78 -37.26 -57.28
N ALA A 867 -46.71 -37.95 -58.41
CA ALA A 867 -47.73 -38.01 -59.44
C ALA A 867 -48.13 -39.46 -59.75
N GLN A 868 -49.35 -39.68 -60.23
CA GLN A 868 -49.91 -40.98 -60.61
C GLN A 868 -50.14 -41.12 -62.12
#